data_AF-I6ARE9-F1
#
_entry.id   AF-I6ARE9-F1
#
_cell.length_a   1.000
_cell.length_b   1.000
_cell.length_c   1.000
_cell.angle_alpha   90.00
_cell.angle_beta   90.00
_cell.angle_gamma   90.00
#
_symmetry.space_group_name_H-M   'P 1'
#
loop_
_entity.id
_entity.type
_entity.pdbx_description
1 polymer ?
#
loop_
_entity_poly.entity_id
_entity_poly.type
_entity_poly.pdbx_seq_one_letter_code
_entity_poly.pdbx_strand_id
1 'polypeptide(L)'
;MTDTNKTTSADESSSASSAASTFLLVGERTNITGSPKFAKAIKTGDWAAAIEIAHQQVANGANIIDVNVDEALIDGEATMVKFLNLIAAEPDITRVPVMIDSSRWSVLEAGLQCLQGKGIVNSISLKDGEAEFLRRARLLRRYGAAAVVMAFDEQGQAATRDEKVRICTRAWHLLTRHAGFPPEDIIFDPNILTVATGIEEHNNYAVDFFEATRVIKKTLPRARVSGGVSNVSFSFRGNNPVREAIHTVFLYHAIRAGLDMAIVNAGMLGNYDDLDPDLRRHVEDVILNRDPGATDRLIALADEIKAARDNAKLQTPNARPSAAPAADTWRALPVEQRLSHALVKGIDAHIEADTEEARSSAKYPRPLDIIEGPLMDGMRVVGDLFGAGKMFLPQVVKSARVMKRSVAYLTPFMEEEKKRARAAGEATRTQGRIVMATVKGDVHDIGKNIVGVVLACNNYEVHDLGVMVPCDKILAEARRLGADLIGLSGLITPSLDEMVHVAREMKRNDFTIPLLIGGATTSPAHTAVKIAPEYAPGVVHVLDASRVVNVASALLSPEQKPAWLAEVTARQQKQRDDFAARRARKPLLPLAEARARALRTDWTTVDIPRPEFLGTRTFTDIPLADIVPFIDWGPFFSAWELHGRYPQILTDDVVGAEATRLFDDAQNLLARIIAEKRFRPRAVIGFWPCNADGDDIELYTDETRATVLDRFHQLRQQFERPAGEHNLCLADFVAPKDPSLNPSGRLDYMGGFTVTTGDGVEKLAAEFKKAGDDYNAIMTQALGDRFAEALAEKFHKHARDLCGYGRAENLTPEDLIRERYRGIRPAPGYPACPDHTEKPVLFRLLDATAATGVSLTESCAMTPASSVSGWYFNHPSAKYFGVGKLARDQVADYAKRKAMPLAEAERWLGPYLDYDPA
;
A
#
# COMPACT_ATOMS: atom_id res chain seq x y z
N MET A 1 43.64 21.47 -52.73
CA MET A 1 42.26 21.96 -52.49
C MET A 1 41.92 21.60 -51.06
N THR A 2 41.41 22.57 -50.33
CA THR A 2 41.53 22.77 -48.88
C THR A 2 40.46 22.05 -48.06
N ASP A 3 40.93 21.40 -47.00
CA ASP A 3 40.22 21.16 -45.74
C ASP A 3 39.64 22.44 -45.16
N THR A 4 38.51 22.33 -44.46
CA THR A 4 38.39 22.85 -43.08
C THR A 4 37.09 22.40 -42.40
N ASN A 5 37.30 21.64 -41.32
CA ASN A 5 36.38 21.40 -40.21
C ASN A 5 35.85 22.70 -39.60
N LYS A 6 34.54 22.72 -39.28
CA LYS A 6 33.96 23.50 -38.17
C LYS A 6 32.79 22.73 -37.56
N THR A 7 33.12 21.90 -36.58
CA THR A 7 32.22 21.44 -35.53
C THR A 7 31.82 22.61 -34.64
N THR A 8 30.53 22.80 -34.42
CA THR A 8 29.97 23.77 -33.47
C THR A 8 29.47 23.05 -32.22
N SER A 9 29.69 23.70 -31.10
CA SER A 9 29.67 23.26 -29.71
C SER A 9 28.26 23.29 -29.08
N ALA A 10 27.57 22.16 -28.99
CA ALA A 10 26.24 22.12 -28.36
C ALA A 10 25.95 20.84 -27.53
N ASP A 11 26.94 20.09 -27.08
CA ASP A 11 26.70 18.76 -26.47
C ASP A 11 27.27 18.52 -25.06
N GLU A 12 27.71 19.58 -24.37
CA GLU A 12 28.27 19.42 -23.01
C GLU A 12 27.32 19.80 -21.85
N SER A 13 26.12 20.33 -22.12
CA SER A 13 25.16 20.67 -21.05
C SER A 13 24.00 19.68 -20.86
N SER A 14 23.83 18.70 -21.76
CA SER A 14 22.72 17.73 -21.69
C SER A 14 23.07 16.42 -20.96
N SER A 15 24.36 16.13 -20.75
CA SER A 15 24.83 14.85 -20.19
C SER A 15 24.83 14.78 -18.67
N ALA A 16 24.72 15.92 -17.97
CA ALA A 16 24.71 15.95 -16.50
C ALA A 16 23.35 15.59 -15.89
N SER A 17 22.24 15.68 -16.65
CA SER A 17 20.89 15.41 -16.11
C SER A 17 20.37 13.98 -16.32
N SER A 18 21.01 13.17 -17.18
CA SER A 18 20.55 11.80 -17.47
C SER A 18 21.13 10.72 -16.54
N ALA A 19 22.27 10.99 -15.88
CA ALA A 19 22.96 10.01 -15.03
C ALA A 19 22.25 9.73 -13.68
N ALA A 20 21.36 10.62 -13.23
CA ALA A 20 20.59 10.41 -12.00
C ALA A 20 19.38 9.46 -12.15
N SER A 21 19.11 8.96 -13.37
CA SER A 21 17.82 8.30 -13.66
C SER A 21 17.72 6.79 -13.36
N THR A 22 18.73 6.09 -12.80
CA THR A 22 18.56 4.65 -12.45
C THR A 22 19.54 4.05 -11.41
N PHE A 23 19.85 4.73 -10.30
CA PHE A 23 20.60 4.06 -9.20
C PHE A 23 19.72 2.99 -8.53
N LEU A 24 20.25 1.78 -8.31
CA LEU A 24 19.49 0.65 -7.74
C LEU A 24 19.94 0.31 -6.31
N LEU A 25 18.98 0.18 -5.40
CA LEU A 25 19.17 -0.26 -4.03
C LEU A 25 19.07 -1.79 -3.95
N VAL A 26 20.10 -2.45 -3.42
CA VAL A 26 20.11 -3.89 -3.14
C VAL A 26 19.97 -4.07 -1.63
N GLY A 27 18.88 -4.69 -1.18
CA GLY A 27 18.60 -4.89 0.24
C GLY A 27 19.47 -5.99 0.87
N GLU A 28 20.19 -5.66 1.96
CA GLU A 28 21.15 -6.55 2.63
C GLU A 28 20.62 -7.38 3.82
N ARG A 29 19.35 -7.21 4.22
CA ARG A 29 18.79 -7.73 5.48
C ARG A 29 18.38 -9.21 5.43
N THR A 30 18.35 -9.81 4.25
CA THR A 30 18.15 -11.25 3.99
C THR A 30 19.48 -12.02 3.97
N ASN A 31 20.37 -11.65 4.90
CA ASN A 31 21.72 -12.19 5.00
C ASN A 31 21.95 -12.72 6.43
N ILE A 32 22.26 -14.00 6.59
CA ILE A 32 22.46 -14.62 7.91
C ILE A 32 23.64 -13.98 8.65
N THR A 33 24.71 -13.64 7.95
CA THR A 33 25.90 -13.02 8.55
C THR A 33 25.70 -11.54 8.88
N GLY A 34 24.89 -10.83 8.09
CA GLY A 34 24.66 -9.38 8.20
C GLY A 34 23.42 -8.97 9.02
N SER A 35 22.47 -9.87 9.23
CA SER A 35 21.17 -9.58 9.85
C SER A 35 20.87 -10.56 11.00
N PRO A 36 21.05 -10.14 12.27
CA PRO A 36 20.74 -10.97 13.44
C PRO A 36 19.28 -11.43 13.49
N LYS A 37 18.35 -10.60 12.99
CA LYS A 37 16.93 -10.94 12.89
C LYS A 37 16.70 -12.08 11.89
N PHE A 38 17.30 -11.99 10.69
CA PHE A 38 17.19 -13.03 9.66
C PHE A 38 17.89 -14.32 10.09
N ALA A 39 19.09 -14.22 10.66
CA ALA A 39 19.81 -15.35 11.24
C ALA A 39 18.98 -16.11 12.27
N LYS A 40 18.32 -15.39 13.18
CA LYS A 40 17.43 -15.99 14.18
C LYS A 40 16.22 -16.67 13.52
N ALA A 41 15.58 -16.01 12.55
CA ALA A 41 14.43 -16.56 11.84
C ALA A 41 14.77 -17.88 11.15
N ILE A 42 15.86 -17.93 10.38
CA ILE A 42 16.31 -19.14 9.69
C ILE A 42 16.69 -20.24 10.70
N LYS A 43 17.48 -19.92 11.73
CA LYS A 43 17.93 -20.91 12.75
C LYS A 43 16.78 -21.51 13.55
N THR A 44 15.70 -20.75 13.76
CA THR A 44 14.51 -21.22 14.50
C THR A 44 13.44 -21.84 13.59
N GLY A 45 13.64 -21.81 12.27
CA GLY A 45 12.65 -22.29 11.30
C GLY A 45 11.43 -21.39 11.16
N ASP A 46 11.51 -20.13 11.61
CA ASP A 46 10.46 -19.13 11.47
C ASP A 46 10.51 -18.50 10.07
N TRP A 47 10.00 -19.23 9.09
CA TRP A 47 9.99 -18.81 7.70
C TRP A 47 9.09 -17.59 7.45
N ALA A 48 8.04 -17.40 8.26
CA ALA A 48 7.18 -16.24 8.14
C ALA A 48 7.94 -14.95 8.51
N ALA A 49 8.71 -14.96 9.59
CA ALA A 49 9.58 -13.84 9.94
C ALA A 49 10.67 -13.60 8.88
N ALA A 50 11.22 -14.66 8.27
CA ALA A 50 12.20 -14.53 7.20
C ALA A 50 11.62 -13.87 5.94
N ILE A 51 10.39 -14.25 5.55
CA ILE A 51 9.64 -13.64 4.44
C ILE A 51 9.32 -12.18 4.73
N GLU A 52 8.87 -11.87 5.95
CA GLU A 52 8.58 -10.50 6.37
C GLU A 52 9.82 -9.59 6.28
N ILE A 53 11.01 -10.10 6.63
CA ILE A 53 12.26 -9.34 6.47
C ILE A 53 12.53 -9.05 4.99
N ALA A 54 12.25 -9.97 4.07
CA ALA A 54 12.36 -9.73 2.64
C ALA A 54 11.32 -8.70 2.16
N HIS A 55 10.07 -8.82 2.61
CA HIS A 55 8.98 -7.89 2.29
C HIS A 55 9.30 -6.46 2.72
N GLN A 56 9.74 -6.28 3.97
CA GLN A 56 10.11 -4.97 4.53
C GLN A 56 11.20 -4.28 3.71
N GLN A 57 12.16 -5.03 3.17
CA GLN A 57 13.20 -4.43 2.32
C GLN A 57 12.61 -3.85 1.04
N VAL A 58 11.69 -4.57 0.39
CA VAL A 58 11.00 -4.07 -0.81
C VAL A 58 10.10 -2.88 -0.49
N ALA A 59 9.35 -2.96 0.61
CA ALA A 59 8.51 -1.87 1.09
C ALA A 59 9.32 -0.60 1.37
N ASN A 60 10.54 -0.75 1.90
CA ASN A 60 11.50 0.33 2.15
C ASN A 60 12.30 0.74 0.91
N GLY A 61 11.90 0.32 -0.29
CA GLY A 61 12.45 0.80 -1.56
C GLY A 61 13.62 -0.01 -2.13
N ALA A 62 13.94 -1.20 -1.60
CA ALA A 62 14.92 -2.08 -2.25
C ALA A 62 14.43 -2.49 -3.64
N ASN A 63 15.28 -2.31 -4.65
CA ASN A 63 15.01 -2.69 -6.04
C ASN A 63 15.44 -4.12 -6.35
N ILE A 64 16.34 -4.69 -5.54
CA ILE A 64 16.87 -6.07 -5.62
C ILE A 64 17.01 -6.58 -4.18
N ILE A 65 16.80 -7.87 -3.95
CA ILE A 65 17.01 -8.50 -2.62
C ILE A 65 18.26 -9.37 -2.66
N ASP A 66 19.23 -9.10 -1.78
CA ASP A 66 20.41 -9.95 -1.58
C ASP A 66 20.13 -11.05 -0.56
N VAL A 67 20.19 -12.31 -1.00
CA VAL A 67 19.87 -13.48 -0.19
C VAL A 67 21.15 -14.27 0.07
N ASN A 68 21.61 -14.24 1.32
CA ASN A 68 22.75 -15.01 1.79
C ASN A 68 22.34 -15.92 2.94
N VAL A 69 22.56 -17.23 2.78
CA VAL A 69 22.23 -18.26 3.79
C VAL A 69 23.47 -18.99 4.31
N ASP A 70 24.65 -18.43 4.10
CA ASP A 70 25.90 -19.05 4.53
C ASP A 70 26.07 -18.96 6.04
N GLU A 71 26.14 -20.14 6.65
CA GLU A 71 26.39 -20.35 8.07
C GLU A 71 26.86 -21.80 8.26
N ALA A 72 27.83 -22.03 9.13
CA ALA A 72 28.50 -23.33 9.24
C ALA A 72 27.56 -24.47 9.69
N LEU A 73 26.49 -24.14 10.40
CA LEU A 73 25.54 -25.10 11.00
C LEU A 73 24.24 -25.23 10.20
N ILE A 74 24.13 -24.61 9.03
CA ILE A 74 22.91 -24.61 8.22
C ILE A 74 23.16 -25.35 6.89
N ASP A 75 22.20 -26.19 6.51
CA ASP A 75 22.17 -26.75 5.15
C ASP A 75 21.78 -25.64 4.17
N GLY A 76 22.80 -24.95 3.65
CA GLY A 76 22.61 -23.81 2.76
C GLY A 76 21.90 -24.13 1.45
N GLU A 77 22.04 -25.34 0.88
CA GLU A 77 21.34 -25.70 -0.37
C GLU A 77 19.85 -25.83 -0.12
N ALA A 78 19.47 -26.63 0.89
CA ALA A 78 18.07 -26.82 1.26
C ALA A 78 17.42 -25.50 1.72
N THR A 79 18.16 -24.69 2.48
CA THR A 79 17.68 -23.40 3.01
C THR A 79 17.46 -22.39 1.89
N MET A 80 18.41 -22.26 0.95
CA MET A 80 18.30 -21.36 -0.20
C MET A 80 17.09 -21.73 -1.06
N VAL A 81 16.97 -23.00 -1.46
CA VAL A 81 15.85 -23.50 -2.27
C VAL A 81 14.51 -23.24 -1.58
N LYS A 82 14.41 -23.56 -0.30
CA LYS A 82 13.18 -23.36 0.46
C LYS A 82 12.81 -21.88 0.56
N PHE A 83 13.75 -21.03 0.92
CA PHE A 83 13.48 -19.60 1.09
C PHE A 83 13.08 -18.95 -0.23
N LEU A 84 13.80 -19.24 -1.33
CA LEU A 84 13.49 -18.70 -2.65
C LEU A 84 12.10 -19.13 -3.15
N ASN A 85 11.71 -20.39 -2.94
CA ASN A 85 10.37 -20.87 -3.29
C ASN A 85 9.26 -20.19 -2.49
N LEU A 86 9.52 -19.88 -1.21
CA LEU A 86 8.56 -19.19 -0.36
C LEU A 86 8.36 -17.73 -0.79
N ILE A 87 9.44 -16.98 -0.98
CA ILE A 87 9.32 -15.59 -1.44
C ILE A 87 8.78 -15.49 -2.87
N ALA A 88 8.93 -16.55 -3.69
CA ALA A 88 8.33 -16.63 -5.01
C ALA A 88 6.79 -16.74 -4.99
N ALA A 89 6.19 -17.08 -3.84
CA ALA A 89 4.74 -17.08 -3.67
C ALA A 89 4.17 -15.72 -3.21
N GLU A 90 5.04 -14.76 -2.87
CA GLU A 90 4.65 -13.46 -2.32
C GLU A 90 4.62 -12.37 -3.41
N PRO A 91 3.44 -11.81 -3.76
CA PRO A 91 3.29 -10.84 -4.87
C PRO A 91 4.07 -9.53 -4.68
N ASP A 92 4.32 -9.16 -3.43
CA ASP A 92 5.06 -7.95 -3.11
C ASP A 92 6.57 -8.13 -3.27
N ILE A 93 7.07 -9.35 -3.09
CA ILE A 93 8.51 -9.67 -3.18
C ILE A 93 8.88 -10.03 -4.63
N THR A 94 8.04 -10.79 -5.32
CA THR A 94 8.27 -11.26 -6.70
C THR A 94 8.39 -10.16 -7.75
N ARG A 95 8.04 -8.91 -7.42
CA ARG A 95 8.19 -7.76 -8.32
C ARG A 95 9.64 -7.27 -8.49
N VAL A 96 10.55 -7.66 -7.59
CA VAL A 96 11.97 -7.28 -7.66
C VAL A 96 12.87 -8.49 -7.93
N PRO A 97 13.99 -8.34 -8.67
CA PRO A 97 14.96 -9.42 -8.86
C PRO A 97 15.63 -9.87 -7.55
N VAL A 98 16.12 -11.11 -7.54
CA VAL A 98 16.90 -11.67 -6.44
C VAL A 98 18.37 -11.78 -6.82
N MET A 99 19.23 -11.31 -5.91
CA MET A 99 20.67 -11.52 -5.90
C MET A 99 20.97 -12.67 -4.94
N ILE A 100 21.48 -13.78 -5.45
CA ILE A 100 21.85 -14.95 -4.65
C ILE A 100 23.31 -14.81 -4.23
N ASP A 101 23.56 -14.85 -2.93
CA ASP A 101 24.89 -14.73 -2.35
C ASP A 101 25.29 -15.98 -1.55
N SER A 102 26.48 -16.49 -1.85
CA SER A 102 27.10 -17.63 -1.18
C SER A 102 28.56 -17.82 -1.62
N SER A 103 29.39 -18.24 -0.68
CA SER A 103 30.78 -18.69 -0.87
C SER A 103 30.88 -20.06 -1.53
N ARG A 104 29.80 -20.86 -1.51
CA ARG A 104 29.72 -22.20 -2.11
C ARG A 104 28.95 -22.18 -3.41
N TRP A 105 29.59 -22.64 -4.49
CA TRP A 105 28.99 -22.72 -5.81
C TRP A 105 27.71 -23.58 -5.86
N SER A 106 27.67 -24.70 -5.12
CA SER A 106 26.51 -25.58 -5.13
C SER A 106 25.24 -24.90 -4.61
N VAL A 107 25.36 -24.02 -3.61
CA VAL A 107 24.23 -23.21 -3.09
C VAL A 107 23.78 -22.17 -4.10
N LEU A 108 24.72 -21.49 -4.78
CA LEU A 108 24.41 -20.53 -5.83
C LEU A 108 23.64 -21.20 -6.98
N GLU A 109 24.09 -22.37 -7.41
CA GLU A 109 23.47 -23.15 -8.48
C GLU A 109 22.09 -23.69 -8.08
N ALA A 110 21.94 -24.21 -6.85
CA ALA A 110 20.64 -24.64 -6.32
C ALA A 110 19.63 -23.47 -6.26
N GLY A 111 20.09 -22.28 -5.85
CA GLY A 111 19.24 -21.09 -5.85
C GLY A 111 18.81 -20.66 -7.25
N LEU A 112 19.74 -20.66 -8.22
CA LEU A 112 19.45 -20.30 -9.61
C LEU A 112 18.38 -21.19 -10.26
N GLN A 113 18.32 -22.46 -9.88
CA GLN A 113 17.29 -23.39 -10.35
C GLN A 113 15.87 -23.05 -9.87
N CYS A 114 15.74 -22.20 -8.86
CA CYS A 114 14.45 -21.83 -8.25
C CYS A 114 13.93 -20.45 -8.67
N LEU A 115 14.78 -19.60 -9.27
CA LEU A 115 14.41 -18.22 -9.55
C LEU A 115 13.42 -18.08 -10.69
N GLN A 116 12.46 -17.17 -10.51
CA GLN A 116 11.56 -16.73 -11.56
C GLN A 116 12.12 -15.45 -12.20
N GLY A 117 12.43 -15.51 -13.50
CA GLY A 117 13.03 -14.38 -14.21
C GLY A 117 14.56 -14.34 -14.09
N LYS A 118 15.15 -13.16 -14.34
CA LYS A 118 16.60 -12.98 -14.39
C LYS A 118 17.18 -12.70 -13.00
N GLY A 119 17.88 -13.69 -12.43
CA GLY A 119 18.63 -13.55 -11.18
C GLY A 119 20.00 -12.92 -11.34
N ILE A 120 20.60 -12.53 -10.20
CA ILE A 120 21.98 -12.05 -10.11
C ILE A 120 22.75 -12.99 -9.17
N VAL A 121 23.97 -13.39 -9.53
CA VAL A 121 24.85 -14.14 -8.62
C VAL A 121 25.91 -13.22 -8.04
N ASN A 122 25.98 -13.18 -6.71
CA ASN A 122 26.99 -12.50 -5.92
C ASN A 122 27.85 -13.54 -5.18
N SER A 123 29.07 -13.82 -5.59
CA SER A 123 29.78 -13.34 -6.77
C SER A 123 30.63 -14.46 -7.36
N ILE A 124 31.18 -14.21 -8.54
CA ILE A 124 32.29 -14.99 -9.10
C ILE A 124 33.57 -14.14 -9.09
N SER A 125 34.74 -14.77 -9.03
CA SER A 125 36.02 -14.07 -9.06
C SER A 125 37.12 -14.93 -9.65
N LEU A 126 38.29 -14.34 -9.90
CA LEU A 126 39.45 -15.01 -10.47
C LEU A 126 40.32 -15.72 -9.43
N LYS A 127 39.96 -15.67 -8.13
CA LYS A 127 40.74 -16.27 -7.03
C LYS A 127 41.01 -17.77 -7.20
N ASP A 128 40.06 -18.50 -7.80
CA ASP A 128 40.15 -19.94 -8.05
C ASP A 128 40.79 -20.26 -9.42
N GLY A 129 41.35 -19.25 -10.08
CA GLY A 129 41.94 -19.35 -11.42
C GLY A 129 40.95 -19.14 -12.56
N GLU A 130 41.50 -18.81 -13.73
CA GLU A 130 40.74 -18.50 -14.95
C GLU A 130 39.82 -19.63 -15.43
N ALA A 131 40.27 -20.88 -15.34
CA ALA A 131 39.49 -22.02 -15.81
C ALA A 131 38.17 -22.17 -15.05
N GLU A 132 38.21 -22.03 -13.73
CA GLU A 132 37.04 -22.11 -12.86
C GLU A 132 36.13 -20.90 -13.03
N PHE A 133 36.71 -19.71 -13.14
CA PHE A 133 35.97 -18.48 -13.42
C PHE A 133 35.16 -18.59 -14.73
N LEU A 134 35.78 -19.06 -15.82
CA LEU A 134 35.10 -19.27 -17.10
C LEU A 134 34.06 -20.39 -17.04
N ARG A 135 34.31 -21.46 -16.26
CA ARG A 135 33.32 -22.54 -16.04
C ARG A 135 32.05 -21.98 -15.40
N ARG A 136 32.20 -21.24 -14.29
CA ARG A 136 31.10 -20.60 -13.57
C ARG A 136 30.37 -19.58 -14.44
N ALA A 137 31.10 -18.73 -15.16
CA ALA A 137 30.51 -17.76 -16.08
C ALA A 137 29.64 -18.41 -17.18
N ARG A 138 30.09 -19.52 -17.78
CA ARG A 138 29.29 -20.26 -18.78
C ARG A 138 28.02 -20.85 -18.18
N LEU A 139 28.08 -21.34 -16.94
CA LEU A 139 26.89 -21.82 -16.23
C LEU A 139 25.91 -20.68 -15.94
N LEU A 140 26.38 -19.54 -15.41
CA LEU A 140 25.52 -18.37 -15.19
C LEU A 140 24.82 -17.92 -16.48
N ARG A 141 25.55 -17.90 -17.60
CA ARG A 141 24.98 -17.59 -18.91
C ARG A 141 23.93 -18.62 -19.34
N ARG A 142 24.15 -19.90 -19.07
CA ARG A 142 23.17 -20.97 -19.35
C ARG A 142 21.88 -20.80 -18.54
N TYR A 143 21.97 -20.37 -17.28
CA TYR A 143 20.83 -20.03 -16.44
C TYR A 143 20.20 -18.66 -16.79
N GLY A 144 20.83 -17.86 -17.66
CA GLY A 144 20.36 -16.53 -18.03
C GLY A 144 20.56 -15.47 -16.94
N ALA A 145 21.46 -15.70 -15.97
CA ALA A 145 21.71 -14.83 -14.83
C ALA A 145 22.78 -13.75 -15.12
N ALA A 146 22.70 -12.62 -14.42
CA ALA A 146 23.78 -11.64 -14.35
C ALA A 146 24.79 -12.02 -13.26
N ALA A 147 25.99 -11.45 -13.31
CA ALA A 147 27.08 -11.81 -12.40
C ALA A 147 27.69 -10.56 -11.75
N VAL A 148 27.74 -10.57 -10.42
CA VAL A 148 28.68 -9.72 -9.68
C VAL A 148 30.06 -10.37 -9.75
N VAL A 149 31.05 -9.59 -10.18
CA VAL A 149 32.44 -9.99 -10.36
C VAL A 149 33.29 -9.23 -9.36
N MET A 150 33.70 -9.92 -8.31
CA MET A 150 34.52 -9.34 -7.25
C MET A 150 35.96 -9.12 -7.75
N ALA A 151 36.56 -7.97 -7.44
CA ALA A 151 37.94 -7.65 -7.76
C ALA A 151 38.93 -8.43 -6.87
N PHE A 152 38.95 -9.75 -7.07
CA PHE A 152 39.80 -10.71 -6.35
C PHE A 152 40.33 -11.71 -7.38
N ASP A 153 41.63 -11.73 -7.59
CA ASP A 153 42.32 -12.69 -8.45
C ASP A 153 43.29 -13.58 -7.66
N GLU A 154 44.08 -14.39 -8.36
CA GLU A 154 45.01 -15.35 -7.78
C GLU A 154 46.09 -14.69 -6.90
N GLN A 155 46.28 -13.37 -7.01
CA GLN A 155 47.25 -12.60 -6.21
C GLN A 155 46.64 -12.00 -4.94
N GLY A 156 45.31 -12.00 -4.81
CA GLY A 156 44.62 -11.43 -3.66
C GLY A 156 43.47 -10.49 -4.00
N GLN A 157 42.90 -9.90 -2.96
CA GLN A 157 41.84 -8.92 -3.06
C GLN A 157 42.43 -7.53 -3.39
N ALA A 158 41.87 -6.84 -4.39
CA ALA A 158 42.36 -5.52 -4.80
C ALA A 158 42.06 -4.42 -3.77
N ALA A 159 43.13 -3.79 -3.27
CA ALA A 159 43.05 -2.66 -2.35
C ALA A 159 43.22 -1.31 -3.06
N THR A 160 44.20 -1.18 -3.95
CA THR A 160 44.53 0.08 -4.64
C THR A 160 43.69 0.30 -5.90
N ARG A 161 43.54 1.55 -6.35
CA ARG A 161 42.86 1.88 -7.63
C ARG A 161 43.36 1.01 -8.79
N ASP A 162 44.68 0.91 -8.95
CA ASP A 162 45.29 0.25 -10.11
C ASP A 162 45.04 -1.25 -10.11
N GLU A 163 45.07 -1.90 -8.95
CA GLU A 163 44.71 -3.31 -8.82
C GLU A 163 43.23 -3.55 -9.12
N LYS A 164 42.34 -2.70 -8.59
CA LYS A 164 40.89 -2.80 -8.83
C LYS A 164 40.61 -2.75 -10.34
N VAL A 165 41.18 -1.76 -11.04
CA VAL A 165 41.04 -1.61 -12.50
C VAL A 165 41.65 -2.78 -13.26
N ARG A 166 42.87 -3.21 -12.89
CA ARG A 166 43.57 -4.32 -13.54
C ARG A 166 42.74 -5.60 -13.50
N ILE A 167 42.21 -5.96 -12.33
CA ILE A 167 41.43 -7.20 -12.15
C ILE A 167 40.10 -7.11 -12.89
N CYS A 168 39.34 -6.02 -12.76
CA CYS A 168 38.07 -5.85 -13.46
C CYS A 168 38.26 -5.88 -14.99
N THR A 169 39.31 -5.24 -15.51
CA THR A 169 39.63 -5.24 -16.95
C THR A 169 39.97 -6.65 -17.45
N ARG A 170 40.79 -7.40 -16.70
CA ARG A 170 41.12 -8.80 -17.02
C ARG A 170 39.86 -9.66 -17.04
N ALA A 171 39.02 -9.57 -16.02
CA ALA A 171 37.78 -10.32 -15.92
C ALA A 171 36.80 -9.97 -17.06
N TRP A 172 36.68 -8.69 -17.42
CA TRP A 172 35.85 -8.24 -18.55
C TRP A 172 36.25 -8.90 -19.86
N HIS A 173 37.55 -8.93 -20.18
CA HIS A 173 38.05 -9.56 -21.39
C HIS A 173 37.77 -11.07 -21.41
N LEU A 174 37.97 -11.74 -20.28
CA LEU A 174 37.67 -13.18 -20.15
C LEU A 174 36.18 -13.46 -20.37
N LEU A 175 35.30 -12.72 -19.70
CA LEU A 175 33.85 -12.91 -19.81
C LEU A 175 33.33 -12.64 -21.21
N THR A 176 33.71 -11.51 -21.81
CA THR A 176 33.18 -11.09 -23.11
C THR A 176 33.76 -11.89 -24.28
N ARG A 177 35.07 -12.18 -24.27
CA ARG A 177 35.75 -12.85 -25.39
C ARG A 177 35.74 -14.38 -25.29
N HIS A 178 35.79 -14.95 -24.08
CA HIS A 178 36.00 -16.40 -23.90
C HIS A 178 34.78 -17.14 -23.29
N ALA A 179 33.84 -16.44 -22.66
CA ALA A 179 32.56 -17.00 -22.19
C ALA A 179 31.35 -16.49 -23.00
N GLY A 180 31.51 -15.45 -23.82
CA GLY A 180 30.42 -14.80 -24.58
C GLY A 180 29.34 -14.23 -23.65
N PHE A 181 29.75 -13.74 -22.48
CA PHE A 181 28.87 -13.14 -21.49
C PHE A 181 28.44 -11.73 -21.97
N PRO A 182 27.14 -11.37 -21.95
CA PRO A 182 26.70 -10.03 -22.35
C PRO A 182 27.34 -8.95 -21.46
N PRO A 183 27.95 -7.89 -22.01
CA PRO A 183 28.59 -6.84 -21.21
C PRO A 183 27.64 -6.15 -20.22
N GLU A 184 26.37 -5.95 -20.60
CA GLU A 184 25.32 -5.38 -19.74
C GLU A 184 24.94 -6.25 -18.51
N ASP A 185 25.33 -7.52 -18.51
CA ASP A 185 25.09 -8.47 -17.40
C ASP A 185 26.28 -8.62 -16.45
N ILE A 186 27.37 -7.88 -16.73
CA ILE A 186 28.58 -7.86 -15.90
C ILE A 186 28.46 -6.70 -14.92
N ILE A 187 28.45 -7.02 -13.62
CA ILE A 187 28.45 -6.06 -12.52
C ILE A 187 29.78 -6.23 -11.80
N PHE A 188 30.65 -5.22 -11.80
CA PHE A 188 31.88 -5.28 -11.02
C PHE A 188 31.65 -4.87 -9.58
N ASP A 189 32.23 -5.60 -8.63
CA ASP A 189 32.46 -5.13 -7.27
C ASP A 189 33.96 -4.86 -7.09
N PRO A 190 34.40 -3.59 -7.20
CA PRO A 190 35.78 -3.19 -6.98
C PRO A 190 36.27 -3.29 -5.53
N ASN A 191 35.51 -3.91 -4.62
CA ASN A 191 35.73 -3.98 -3.18
C ASN A 191 35.63 -2.61 -2.49
N ILE A 192 34.50 -2.36 -1.83
CA ILE A 192 34.42 -1.31 -0.80
C ILE A 192 35.15 -1.83 0.45
N LEU A 193 36.21 -1.13 0.86
CA LEU A 193 37.03 -1.47 2.03
C LEU A 193 36.81 -0.45 3.16
N THR A 194 37.10 -0.88 4.38
CA THR A 194 36.89 -0.09 5.60
C THR A 194 37.84 1.11 5.68
N VAL A 195 37.30 2.29 5.98
CA VAL A 195 38.10 3.51 6.26
C VAL A 195 38.08 3.84 7.75
N ALA A 196 38.85 4.87 8.14
CA ALA A 196 38.95 5.34 9.52
C ALA A 196 39.29 4.23 10.53
N THR A 197 40.21 3.34 10.16
CA THR A 197 40.69 2.26 11.04
C THR A 197 41.87 2.69 11.92
N GLY A 198 42.39 3.90 11.73
CA GLY A 198 43.64 4.38 12.35
C GLY A 198 44.92 3.89 11.67
N ILE A 199 44.81 3.23 10.51
CA ILE A 199 45.96 2.76 9.71
C ILE A 199 46.05 3.66 8.47
N GLU A 200 47.20 4.29 8.25
CA GLU A 200 47.38 5.33 7.22
C GLU A 200 47.08 4.79 5.81
N GLU A 201 47.51 3.56 5.54
CA GLU A 201 47.29 2.86 4.27
C GLU A 201 45.80 2.67 3.94
N HIS A 202 44.91 2.70 4.94
CA HIS A 202 43.47 2.50 4.76
C HIS A 202 42.72 3.81 4.49
N ASN A 203 43.34 4.97 4.73
CA ASN A 203 42.70 6.27 4.58
C ASN A 203 42.23 6.53 3.14
N ASN A 204 42.96 5.99 2.15
CA ASN A 204 42.68 6.23 0.74
C ASN A 204 41.67 5.27 0.10
N TYR A 205 41.18 4.25 0.82
CA TYR A 205 40.38 3.17 0.23
C TYR A 205 39.07 3.62 -0.43
N ALA A 206 38.38 4.62 0.13
CA ALA A 206 37.17 5.18 -0.48
C ALA A 206 37.49 5.96 -1.77
N VAL A 207 38.58 6.74 -1.78
CA VAL A 207 39.06 7.48 -2.96
C VAL A 207 39.48 6.50 -4.07
N ASP A 208 40.24 5.46 -3.73
CA ASP A 208 40.64 4.41 -4.66
C ASP A 208 39.44 3.71 -5.30
N PHE A 209 38.36 3.49 -4.53
CA PHE A 209 37.12 2.94 -5.06
C PHE A 209 36.43 3.91 -6.04
N PHE A 210 36.33 5.20 -5.71
CA PHE A 210 35.72 6.20 -6.60
C PHE A 210 36.50 6.33 -7.91
N GLU A 211 37.84 6.42 -7.84
CA GLU A 211 38.66 6.52 -9.06
C GLU A 211 38.63 5.24 -9.89
N ALA A 212 38.67 4.06 -9.26
CA ALA A 212 38.53 2.80 -9.98
C ALA A 212 37.16 2.70 -10.68
N THR A 213 36.09 3.13 -10.01
CA THR A 213 34.74 3.19 -10.59
C THR A 213 34.72 4.07 -11.83
N ARG A 214 35.28 5.29 -11.78
CA ARG A 214 35.35 6.19 -12.95
C ARG A 214 36.10 5.54 -14.12
N VAL A 215 37.23 4.88 -13.84
CA VAL A 215 38.01 4.21 -14.88
C VAL A 215 37.22 3.04 -15.47
N ILE A 216 36.64 2.18 -14.64
CA ILE A 216 35.83 1.03 -15.07
C ILE A 216 34.67 1.48 -15.95
N LYS A 217 33.91 2.50 -15.54
CA LYS A 217 32.78 3.03 -16.33
C LYS A 217 33.22 3.64 -17.65
N LYS A 218 34.41 4.23 -17.69
CA LYS A 218 34.99 4.84 -18.91
C LYS A 218 35.54 3.79 -19.88
N THR A 219 36.18 2.73 -19.40
CA THR A 219 36.94 1.79 -20.24
C THR A 219 36.18 0.51 -20.56
N LEU A 220 35.20 0.11 -19.72
CA LEU A 220 34.45 -1.13 -19.84
C LEU A 220 32.97 -0.82 -20.14
N PRO A 221 32.62 -0.55 -21.42
CA PRO A 221 31.29 -0.08 -21.77
C PRO A 221 30.20 -1.10 -21.42
N ARG A 222 29.04 -0.59 -20.99
CA ARG A 222 27.85 -1.33 -20.54
C ARG A 222 27.99 -2.11 -19.23
N ALA A 223 29.21 -2.36 -18.75
CA ALA A 223 29.40 -2.96 -17.43
C ALA A 223 28.85 -2.02 -16.35
N ARG A 224 28.30 -2.62 -15.29
CA ARG A 224 27.81 -1.93 -14.11
C ARG A 224 28.81 -2.04 -12.97
N VAL A 225 28.69 -1.18 -11.97
CA VAL A 225 29.48 -1.20 -10.73
C VAL A 225 28.56 -1.28 -9.52
N SER A 226 28.90 -2.15 -8.59
CA SER A 226 28.22 -2.39 -7.30
C SER A 226 29.23 -2.39 -6.16
N GLY A 227 28.73 -2.37 -4.92
CA GLY A 227 29.53 -2.63 -3.73
C GLY A 227 28.71 -2.66 -2.44
N GLY A 228 29.22 -3.38 -1.44
CA GLY A 228 28.66 -3.41 -0.08
C GLY A 228 29.03 -2.18 0.74
N VAL A 229 28.11 -1.24 0.89
CA VAL A 229 28.36 0.04 1.59
C VAL A 229 28.58 -0.17 3.08
N SER A 230 27.98 -1.21 3.67
CA SER A 230 28.20 -1.57 5.07
C SER A 230 29.68 -1.74 5.42
N ASN A 231 30.52 -2.15 4.47
CA ASN A 231 31.97 -2.35 4.66
C ASN A 231 32.73 -1.04 4.92
N VAL A 232 32.34 0.09 4.31
CA VAL A 232 33.08 1.35 4.50
C VAL A 232 33.06 1.82 5.96
N SER A 233 31.99 1.48 6.69
CA SER A 233 31.70 1.94 8.04
C SER A 233 32.11 0.99 9.17
N PHE A 234 32.85 -0.08 8.87
CA PHE A 234 33.05 -1.20 9.80
C PHE A 234 33.73 -0.79 11.12
N SER A 235 34.62 0.22 11.07
CA SER A 235 35.31 0.79 12.24
C SER A 235 34.36 1.39 13.29
N PHE A 236 33.13 1.76 12.89
CA PHE A 236 32.14 2.41 13.76
C PHE A 236 30.98 1.49 14.17
N ARG A 237 31.19 0.17 14.16
CA ARG A 237 30.18 -0.81 14.63
C ARG A 237 29.65 -0.46 16.02
N GLY A 238 28.33 -0.36 16.14
CA GLY A 238 27.64 0.06 17.37
C GLY A 238 27.33 1.56 17.45
N ASN A 239 27.88 2.39 16.55
CA ASN A 239 27.56 3.82 16.46
C ASN A 239 26.74 4.12 15.19
N ASN A 240 25.44 3.78 15.22
CA ASN A 240 24.55 3.89 14.06
C ASN A 240 24.50 5.32 13.45
N PRO A 241 24.39 6.41 14.23
CA PRO A 241 24.36 7.77 13.65
C PRO A 241 25.58 8.08 12.76
N VAL A 242 26.79 7.72 13.22
CA VAL A 242 28.02 7.94 12.45
C VAL A 242 28.08 7.02 11.23
N ARG A 243 27.62 5.76 11.36
CA ARG A 243 27.57 4.83 10.23
C ARG A 243 26.62 5.30 9.14
N GLU A 244 25.43 5.79 9.50
CA GLU A 244 24.44 6.33 8.58
C GLU A 244 24.98 7.56 7.83
N ALA A 245 25.69 8.45 8.54
CA ALA A 245 26.37 9.58 7.91
C ALA A 245 27.45 9.13 6.92
N ILE A 246 28.29 8.16 7.30
CA ILE A 246 29.32 7.57 6.41
C ILE A 246 28.68 6.95 5.16
N HIS A 247 27.60 6.18 5.30
CA HIS A 247 26.90 5.56 4.18
C HIS A 247 26.34 6.61 3.23
N THR A 248 25.69 7.63 3.77
CA THR A 248 25.06 8.72 3.01
C THR A 248 26.09 9.52 2.21
N VAL A 249 27.19 9.93 2.85
CA VAL A 249 28.27 10.68 2.18
C VAL A 249 29.01 9.80 1.17
N PHE A 250 29.31 8.54 1.50
CA PHE A 250 29.96 7.63 0.56
C PHE A 250 29.14 7.44 -0.70
N LEU A 251 27.83 7.17 -0.57
CA LEU A 251 26.94 6.99 -1.71
C LEU A 251 26.81 8.26 -2.56
N TYR A 252 26.73 9.44 -1.93
CA TYR A 252 26.71 10.72 -2.64
C TYR A 252 27.90 10.86 -3.60
N HIS A 253 29.11 10.51 -3.16
CA HIS A 253 30.30 10.57 -4.00
C HIS A 253 30.42 9.38 -4.97
N ALA A 254 30.06 8.18 -4.53
CA ALA A 254 30.15 6.96 -5.35
C ALA A 254 29.21 7.01 -6.56
N ILE A 255 27.97 7.47 -6.39
CA ILE A 255 27.00 7.62 -7.48
C ILE A 255 27.52 8.60 -8.52
N ARG A 256 28.09 9.73 -8.10
CA ARG A 256 28.71 10.72 -8.99
C ARG A 256 29.98 10.18 -9.68
N ALA A 257 30.67 9.22 -9.07
CA ALA A 257 31.78 8.50 -9.69
C ALA A 257 31.32 7.44 -10.70
N GLY A 258 30.04 7.08 -10.70
CA GLY A 258 29.43 6.15 -11.65
C GLY A 258 28.99 4.81 -11.06
N LEU A 259 28.79 4.73 -9.73
CA LEU A 259 28.20 3.56 -9.07
C LEU A 259 26.74 3.36 -9.54
N ASP A 260 26.41 2.17 -10.05
CA ASP A 260 25.07 1.88 -10.61
C ASP A 260 24.12 1.29 -9.56
N MET A 261 24.65 0.56 -8.58
CA MET A 261 23.87 -0.07 -7.51
C MET A 261 24.68 -0.24 -6.23
N ALA A 262 24.01 -0.42 -5.10
CA ALA A 262 24.68 -0.63 -3.82
C ALA A 262 23.95 -1.61 -2.92
N ILE A 263 24.70 -2.46 -2.22
CA ILE A 263 24.18 -3.34 -1.17
C ILE A 263 24.15 -2.56 0.14
N VAL A 264 22.94 -2.32 0.64
CA VAL A 264 22.64 -1.40 1.74
C VAL A 264 21.45 -1.88 2.56
N ASN A 265 21.30 -1.37 3.78
CA ASN A 265 20.03 -1.38 4.47
C ASN A 265 19.15 -0.25 3.93
N ALA A 266 18.20 -0.58 3.05
CA ALA A 266 17.35 0.41 2.36
C ALA A 266 16.63 1.39 3.30
N GLY A 267 16.28 0.96 4.52
CA GLY A 267 15.61 1.80 5.52
C GLY A 267 16.53 2.75 6.31
N MET A 268 17.85 2.72 6.10
CA MET A 268 18.84 3.52 6.85
C MET A 268 19.50 4.64 6.02
N LEU A 269 19.03 4.90 4.80
CA LEU A 269 19.61 5.94 3.95
C LEU A 269 19.00 7.32 4.28
N GLY A 270 19.83 8.23 4.76
CA GLY A 270 19.46 9.62 4.99
C GLY A 270 19.64 10.49 3.75
N ASN A 271 19.05 11.69 3.76
CA ASN A 271 19.35 12.71 2.77
C ASN A 271 20.68 13.40 3.13
N TYR A 272 21.56 13.57 2.15
CA TYR A 272 22.88 14.20 2.33
C TYR A 272 22.77 15.64 2.85
N ASP A 273 21.73 16.38 2.48
CA ASP A 273 21.52 17.77 2.92
C ASP A 273 20.93 17.87 4.34
N ASP A 274 20.36 16.78 4.85
CA ASP A 274 19.77 16.72 6.20
C ASP A 274 20.80 16.33 7.27
N LEU A 275 22.02 15.95 6.88
CA LEU A 275 23.09 15.63 7.82
C LEU A 275 23.55 16.89 8.58
N ASP A 276 23.80 16.72 9.88
CA ASP A 276 24.43 17.78 10.68
C ASP A 276 25.68 18.32 9.96
N PRO A 277 25.79 19.64 9.73
CA PRO A 277 26.87 20.20 8.91
C PRO A 277 28.28 19.85 9.41
N ASP A 278 28.46 19.71 10.73
CA ASP A 278 29.75 19.40 11.32
C ASP A 278 30.08 17.92 11.16
N LEU A 279 29.15 17.02 11.48
CA LEU A 279 29.31 15.59 11.24
C LEU A 279 29.53 15.28 9.76
N ARG A 280 28.76 15.93 8.87
CA ARG A 280 28.91 15.79 7.41
C ARG A 280 30.31 16.15 6.96
N ARG A 281 30.85 17.28 7.42
CA ARG A 281 32.21 17.73 7.08
C ARG A 281 33.27 16.72 7.55
N HIS A 282 33.18 16.24 8.79
CA HIS A 282 34.13 15.26 9.32
C HIS A 282 34.10 13.93 8.57
N VAL A 283 32.90 13.47 8.20
CA VAL A 283 32.74 12.27 7.38
C VAL A 283 33.29 12.49 5.96
N GLU A 284 33.05 13.65 5.34
CA GLU A 284 33.63 13.97 4.03
C GLU A 284 35.16 13.99 4.04
N ASP A 285 35.76 14.57 5.07
CA ASP A 285 37.22 14.62 5.19
C ASP A 285 37.84 13.22 5.22
N VAL A 286 37.17 12.27 5.89
CA VAL A 286 37.55 10.84 5.90
C VAL A 286 37.29 10.16 4.56
N ILE A 287 36.07 10.28 4.00
CA ILE A 287 35.69 9.59 2.76
C ILE A 287 36.52 10.06 1.55
N LEU A 288 36.88 11.34 1.52
CA LEU A 288 37.65 11.93 0.43
C LEU A 288 39.14 12.05 0.73
N ASN A 289 39.58 11.57 1.90
CA ASN A 289 40.97 11.62 2.35
C ASN A 289 41.58 13.04 2.20
N ARG A 290 40.86 14.07 2.65
CA ARG A 290 41.23 15.49 2.45
C ARG A 290 42.31 15.98 3.41
N ASP A 291 42.42 15.34 4.58
CA ASP A 291 43.30 15.76 5.66
C ASP A 291 43.84 14.53 6.43
N PRO A 292 45.16 14.43 6.63
CA PRO A 292 45.77 13.37 7.46
C PRO A 292 45.14 13.20 8.86
N GLY A 293 44.63 14.27 9.47
CA GLY A 293 43.99 14.22 10.80
C GLY A 293 42.50 13.85 10.81
N ALA A 294 41.89 13.57 9.66
CA ALA A 294 40.44 13.39 9.53
C ALA A 294 39.91 12.19 10.33
N THR A 295 40.63 11.07 10.30
CA THR A 295 40.26 9.84 11.01
C THR A 295 40.17 10.08 12.53
N ASP A 296 41.18 10.70 13.12
CA ASP A 296 41.23 10.94 14.56
C ASP A 296 40.12 11.89 15.02
N ARG A 297 39.82 12.94 14.23
CA ARG A 297 38.72 13.86 14.54
C ARG A 297 37.36 13.19 14.46
N LEU A 298 37.13 12.35 13.43
CA LEU A 298 35.86 11.64 13.31
C LEU A 298 35.67 10.62 14.45
N ILE A 299 36.74 9.96 14.88
CA ILE A 299 36.71 9.05 16.05
C ILE A 299 36.37 9.84 17.32
N ALA A 300 37.02 10.98 17.58
CA ALA A 300 36.73 11.82 18.74
C ALA A 300 35.27 12.31 18.75
N LEU A 301 34.77 12.79 17.60
CA LEU A 301 33.38 13.21 17.45
C LEU A 301 32.40 12.04 17.64
N ALA A 302 32.74 10.86 17.14
CA ALA A 302 31.94 9.65 17.32
C ALA A 302 31.82 9.25 18.79
N ASP A 303 32.90 9.39 19.56
CA ASP A 303 32.92 9.15 21.01
C ASP A 303 32.11 10.21 21.78
N GLU A 304 32.16 11.47 21.39
CA GLU A 304 31.32 12.53 21.97
C GLU A 304 29.82 12.29 21.73
N ILE A 305 29.44 11.94 20.49
CA ILE A 305 28.06 11.60 20.11
C ILE A 305 27.58 10.38 20.91
N LYS A 306 28.45 9.37 21.08
CA LYS A 306 28.15 8.18 21.87
C LYS A 306 28.00 8.50 23.36
N ALA A 307 28.88 9.31 23.93
CA ALA A 307 28.82 9.75 25.32
C ALA A 307 27.57 10.58 25.63
N ALA A 308 27.17 11.48 24.73
CA ALA A 308 25.92 12.24 24.84
C ALA A 308 24.69 11.32 24.85
N ARG A 309 24.70 10.28 24.00
CA ARG A 309 23.63 9.28 23.92
C ARG A 309 23.58 8.36 25.15
N ASP A 310 24.72 7.94 25.67
CA ASP A 310 24.80 7.08 26.84
C ASP A 310 24.43 7.86 28.13
N ASN A 311 24.77 9.14 28.22
CA ASN A 311 24.29 10.04 29.27
C ASN A 311 22.78 10.28 29.21
N ALA A 312 22.19 10.34 28.01
CA ALA A 312 20.74 10.40 27.83
C ALA A 312 20.04 9.06 28.20
N LYS A 313 20.72 7.92 28.08
CA LYS A 313 20.22 6.59 28.49
C LYS A 313 20.36 6.31 29.99
N LEU A 314 21.31 6.93 30.67
CA LEU A 314 21.49 6.81 32.13
C LEU A 314 20.40 7.56 32.92
N GLN A 315 19.66 8.45 32.28
CA GLN A 315 18.43 9.04 32.82
C GLN A 315 17.21 8.26 32.31
N THR A 316 16.97 7.06 32.89
CA THR A 316 15.68 6.38 33.15
C THR A 316 15.65 4.87 32.80
N PRO A 317 15.69 4.02 33.83
CA PRO A 317 14.92 2.78 33.85
C PRO A 317 13.90 2.84 35.00
N ASN A 318 12.61 2.68 34.66
CA ASN A 318 11.43 2.70 35.53
C ASN A 318 10.88 4.08 35.91
N ALA A 319 10.25 4.75 34.95
CA ALA A 319 9.06 5.53 35.27
C ALA A 319 8.04 5.32 34.13
N ARG A 320 6.84 4.85 34.49
CA ARG A 320 5.64 5.04 33.65
C ARG A 320 5.56 6.54 33.33
N PRO A 321 5.21 6.96 32.12
CA PRO A 321 4.87 8.34 31.90
C PRO A 321 3.53 8.58 32.59
N SER A 322 3.56 9.02 33.85
CA SER A 322 2.43 9.70 34.47
C SER A 322 2.31 11.04 33.77
N ALA A 323 1.23 11.21 33.02
CA ALA A 323 0.80 12.49 32.51
C ALA A 323 0.53 13.44 33.69
N ALA A 324 1.46 14.35 33.94
CA ALA A 324 1.22 15.64 34.56
C ALA A 324 1.99 16.68 33.73
N PRO A 325 1.40 17.87 33.49
CA PRO A 325 1.70 18.68 32.32
C PRO A 325 3.09 19.32 32.44
N ALA A 326 3.92 19.13 31.41
CA ALA A 326 5.03 20.03 31.18
C ALA A 326 4.44 21.44 31.06
N ALA A 327 4.78 22.29 32.03
CA ALA A 327 4.35 23.67 32.05
C ALA A 327 4.65 24.34 30.69
N ASP A 328 3.69 25.15 30.27
CA ASP A 328 3.50 25.88 29.03
C ASP A 328 4.68 26.78 28.57
N THR A 329 5.88 26.24 28.39
CA THR A 329 7.05 27.01 27.88
C THR A 329 6.80 27.61 26.50
N TRP A 330 5.99 26.95 25.67
CA TRP A 330 5.59 27.44 24.35
C TRP A 330 4.63 28.64 24.42
N ARG A 331 3.92 28.86 25.54
CA ARG A 331 3.02 30.02 25.70
C ARG A 331 3.76 31.35 25.80
N ALA A 332 5.04 31.33 26.16
CA ALA A 332 5.90 32.51 26.18
C ALA A 332 6.40 32.92 24.78
N LEU A 333 6.16 32.10 23.74
CA LEU A 333 6.57 32.40 22.37
C LEU A 333 5.70 33.51 21.75
N PRO A 334 6.19 34.18 20.69
CA PRO A 334 5.38 35.09 19.87
C PRO A 334 4.15 34.39 19.27
N VAL A 335 3.07 35.14 19.06
CA VAL A 335 1.77 34.61 18.60
C VAL A 335 1.90 33.76 17.34
N GLU A 336 2.75 34.12 16.39
CA GLU A 336 2.97 33.36 15.16
C GLU A 336 3.53 31.96 15.44
N GLN A 337 4.49 31.87 16.37
CA GLN A 337 5.10 30.59 16.77
C GLN A 337 4.14 29.77 17.63
N ARG A 338 3.27 30.41 18.42
CA ARG A 338 2.22 29.72 19.19
C ARG A 338 1.15 29.13 18.26
N LEU A 339 0.70 29.88 17.26
CA LEU A 339 -0.22 29.41 16.23
C LEU A 339 0.37 28.22 15.46
N SER A 340 1.63 28.33 15.01
CA SER A 340 2.34 27.24 14.33
C SER A 340 2.50 26.01 15.23
N HIS A 341 2.91 26.19 16.49
CA HIS A 341 3.02 25.10 17.47
C HIS A 341 1.69 24.41 17.72
N ALA A 342 0.61 25.18 17.91
CA ALA A 342 -0.73 24.67 18.13
C ALA A 342 -1.23 23.85 16.93
N LEU A 343 -0.97 24.31 15.70
CA LEU A 343 -1.28 23.55 14.48
C LEU A 343 -0.50 22.26 14.39
N VAL A 344 0.84 22.30 14.52
CA VAL A 344 1.70 21.10 14.40
C VAL A 344 1.40 20.07 15.49
N LYS A 345 1.05 20.50 16.70
CA LYS A 345 0.72 19.60 17.81
C LYS A 345 -0.77 19.26 17.92
N GLY A 346 -1.64 19.88 17.12
CA GLY A 346 -3.08 19.64 17.16
C GLY A 346 -3.78 20.13 18.44
N ILE A 347 -3.27 21.21 19.06
CA ILE A 347 -3.76 21.80 20.30
C ILE A 347 -4.82 22.87 20.00
N ASP A 348 -6.05 22.69 20.49
CA ASP A 348 -7.17 23.61 20.24
C ASP A 348 -7.52 24.51 21.44
N ALA A 349 -7.01 24.22 22.64
CA ALA A 349 -7.41 24.90 23.89
C ALA A 349 -7.18 26.42 23.89
N HIS A 350 -6.18 26.93 23.17
CA HIS A 350 -5.81 28.36 23.15
C HIS A 350 -5.93 29.01 21.76
N ILE A 351 -6.41 28.27 20.75
CA ILE A 351 -6.31 28.71 19.36
C ILE A 351 -7.09 30.00 19.10
N GLU A 352 -8.30 30.14 19.66
CA GLU A 352 -9.12 31.36 19.49
C GLU A 352 -8.44 32.59 20.10
N ALA A 353 -7.82 32.44 21.26
CA ALA A 353 -7.12 33.54 21.94
C ALA A 353 -5.85 33.95 21.19
N ASP A 354 -5.07 32.99 20.69
CA ASP A 354 -3.89 33.27 19.88
C ASP A 354 -4.27 33.91 18.53
N THR A 355 -5.35 33.43 17.89
CA THR A 355 -5.85 34.01 16.65
C THR A 355 -6.37 35.43 16.85
N GLU A 356 -7.01 35.72 17.99
CA GLU A 356 -7.44 37.08 18.34
C GLU A 356 -6.27 38.03 18.61
N GLU A 357 -5.21 37.54 19.27
CA GLU A 357 -3.98 38.33 19.46
C GLU A 357 -3.31 38.64 18.11
N ALA A 358 -3.25 37.67 17.20
CA ALA A 358 -2.75 37.89 15.85
C ALA A 358 -3.65 38.89 15.08
N ARG A 359 -4.97 38.80 15.21
CA ARG A 359 -5.93 39.71 14.57
C ARG A 359 -5.86 41.13 15.10
N SER A 360 -5.55 41.29 16.38
CA SER A 360 -5.39 42.61 17.02
C SER A 360 -4.01 43.23 16.78
N SER A 361 -3.08 42.48 16.18
CA SER A 361 -1.75 42.94 15.84
C SER A 361 -1.75 43.83 14.60
N ALA A 362 -0.93 44.90 14.63
CA ALA A 362 -0.70 45.74 13.46
C ALA A 362 0.00 45.00 12.29
N LYS A 363 0.56 43.80 12.53
CA LYS A 363 1.21 42.97 11.50
C LYS A 363 0.23 42.36 10.50
N TYR A 364 -1.01 42.10 10.91
CA TYR A 364 -2.01 41.40 10.11
C TYR A 364 -3.24 42.30 9.92
N PRO A 365 -3.14 43.32 9.04
CA PRO A 365 -4.20 44.31 8.88
C PRO A 365 -5.52 43.69 8.38
N ARG A 366 -5.47 42.53 7.71
CA ARG A 366 -6.64 41.79 7.26
C ARG A 366 -6.72 40.43 7.96
N PRO A 367 -7.90 39.98 8.40
CA PRO A 367 -8.12 38.60 8.85
C PRO A 367 -7.56 37.53 7.92
N LEU A 368 -7.61 37.76 6.60
CA LEU A 368 -7.04 36.85 5.61
C LEU A 368 -5.51 36.73 5.74
N ASP A 369 -4.80 37.77 6.16
CA ASP A 369 -3.34 37.77 6.31
C ASP A 369 -2.88 36.81 7.44
N ILE A 370 -3.76 36.54 8.42
CA ILE A 370 -3.50 35.57 9.49
C ILE A 370 -3.61 34.14 8.96
N ILE A 371 -4.55 33.92 8.06
CA ILE A 371 -4.71 32.65 7.34
C ILE A 371 -3.49 32.43 6.45
N GLU A 372 -3.23 33.35 5.51
CA GLU A 372 -2.15 33.25 4.53
C GLU A 372 -0.74 33.31 5.15
N GLY A 373 -0.60 33.88 6.35
CA GLY A 373 0.65 33.95 7.12
C GLY A 373 0.79 32.82 8.14
N PRO A 374 0.69 33.11 9.46
CA PRO A 374 1.11 32.19 10.52
C PRO A 374 0.36 30.85 10.52
N LEU A 375 -0.91 30.82 10.12
CA LEU A 375 -1.67 29.58 10.04
C LEU A 375 -1.20 28.71 8.87
N MET A 376 -1.05 29.28 7.67
CA MET A 376 -0.53 28.54 6.51
C MET A 376 0.94 28.15 6.68
N ASP A 377 1.75 28.94 7.37
CA ASP A 377 3.12 28.57 7.71
C ASP A 377 3.14 27.35 8.63
N GLY A 378 2.26 27.29 9.64
CA GLY A 378 2.07 26.11 10.47
C GLY A 378 1.62 24.89 9.66
N MET A 379 0.68 25.08 8.73
CA MET A 379 0.20 23.98 7.87
C MET A 379 1.24 23.52 6.84
N ARG A 380 2.13 24.40 6.37
CA ARG A 380 3.26 24.01 5.51
C ARG A 380 4.21 23.09 6.26
N VAL A 381 4.54 23.40 7.53
CA VAL A 381 5.34 22.51 8.39
C VAL A 381 4.66 21.16 8.58
N VAL A 382 3.34 21.12 8.78
CA VAL A 382 2.56 19.86 8.84
C VAL A 382 2.71 19.08 7.53
N GLY A 383 2.58 19.75 6.37
CA GLY A 383 2.75 19.15 5.06
C GLY A 383 4.16 18.58 4.83
N ASP A 384 5.19 19.34 5.20
CA ASP A 384 6.60 18.93 5.09
C ASP A 384 6.89 17.71 5.99
N LEU A 385 6.42 17.72 7.23
CA LEU A 385 6.58 16.59 8.16
C LEU A 385 5.84 15.34 7.69
N PHE A 386 4.63 15.51 7.15
CA PHE A 386 3.84 14.41 6.61
C PHE A 386 4.47 13.83 5.33
N GLY A 387 4.93 14.68 4.41
CA GLY A 387 5.67 14.26 3.22
C GLY A 387 7.00 13.57 3.54
N ALA A 388 7.65 13.94 4.64
CA ALA A 388 8.86 13.30 5.15
C ALA A 388 8.60 12.05 6.01
N GLY A 389 7.34 11.61 6.19
CA GLY A 389 6.98 10.46 7.03
C GLY A 389 7.23 10.65 8.53
N LYS A 390 7.42 11.89 9.00
CA LYS A 390 7.63 12.27 10.40
C LYS A 390 6.33 12.65 11.12
N MET A 391 5.25 12.82 10.36
CA MET A 391 3.89 13.05 10.84
C MET A 391 2.96 12.10 10.08
N PHE A 392 1.89 11.66 10.73
CA PHE A 392 0.96 10.68 10.16
C PHE A 392 -0.45 11.25 10.09
N LEU A 393 -1.31 10.59 9.33
CA LEU A 393 -2.65 11.08 9.04
C LEU A 393 -3.49 11.45 10.28
N PRO A 394 -3.48 10.69 11.40
CA PRO A 394 -4.19 11.08 12.61
C PRO A 394 -3.81 12.49 13.11
N GLN A 395 -2.52 12.83 13.03
CA GLN A 395 -2.02 14.12 13.48
C GLN A 395 -2.39 15.22 12.49
N VAL A 396 -2.31 14.96 11.19
CA VAL A 396 -2.72 15.90 10.13
C VAL A 396 -4.20 16.29 10.29
N VAL A 397 -5.06 15.33 10.58
CA VAL A 397 -6.50 15.60 10.83
C VAL A 397 -6.69 16.42 12.11
N LYS A 398 -5.92 16.16 13.17
CA LYS A 398 -5.93 17.00 14.39
C LYS A 398 -5.45 18.44 14.11
N SER A 399 -4.42 18.62 13.29
CA SER A 399 -3.96 19.95 12.84
C SER A 399 -5.05 20.68 12.05
N ALA A 400 -5.74 19.97 11.15
CA ALA A 400 -6.86 20.51 10.38
C ALA A 400 -7.99 21.05 11.28
N ARG A 401 -8.30 20.35 12.36
CA ARG A 401 -9.29 20.77 13.36
C ARG A 401 -8.90 22.11 14.01
N VAL A 402 -7.63 22.25 14.41
CA VAL A 402 -7.10 23.51 14.98
C VAL A 402 -7.20 24.64 13.95
N MET A 403 -6.83 24.36 12.69
CA MET A 403 -6.94 25.31 11.57
C MET A 403 -8.39 25.76 11.36
N LYS A 404 -9.34 24.82 11.26
CA LYS A 404 -10.76 25.12 11.08
C LYS A 404 -11.32 25.96 12.23
N ARG A 405 -10.94 25.68 13.46
CA ARG A 405 -11.39 26.45 14.63
C ARG A 405 -10.89 27.89 14.58
N SER A 406 -9.63 28.09 14.18
CA SER A 406 -9.05 29.41 13.94
C SER A 406 -9.77 30.17 12.80
N VAL A 407 -10.00 29.51 11.66
CA VAL A 407 -10.71 30.11 10.52
C VAL A 407 -12.18 30.42 10.87
N ALA A 408 -12.85 29.55 11.63
CA ALA A 408 -14.21 29.78 12.10
C ALA A 408 -14.28 31.04 12.99
N TYR A 409 -13.28 31.26 13.83
CA TYR A 409 -13.14 32.50 14.61
C TYR A 409 -12.96 33.74 13.73
N LEU A 410 -12.15 33.65 12.67
CA LEU A 410 -11.89 34.76 11.75
C LEU A 410 -13.05 35.04 10.77
N THR A 411 -13.93 34.06 10.54
CA THR A 411 -14.98 34.12 9.51
C THR A 411 -15.90 35.35 9.63
N PRO A 412 -16.43 35.73 10.81
CA PRO A 412 -17.26 36.93 10.95
C PRO A 412 -16.53 38.21 10.50
N PHE A 413 -15.24 38.33 10.84
CA PHE A 413 -14.41 39.48 10.47
C PHE A 413 -14.11 39.50 8.97
N MET A 414 -13.84 38.33 8.38
CA MET A 414 -13.64 38.18 6.93
C MET A 414 -14.92 38.50 6.15
N GLU A 415 -16.10 38.16 6.65
CA GLU A 415 -17.37 38.51 6.00
C GLU A 415 -17.65 40.01 6.03
N GLU A 416 -17.35 40.69 7.14
CA GLU A 416 -17.42 42.14 7.22
C GLU A 416 -16.43 42.82 6.28
N GLU A 417 -15.20 42.32 6.22
CA GLU A 417 -14.18 42.81 5.30
C GLU A 417 -14.58 42.55 3.84
N LYS A 418 -15.04 41.35 3.48
CA LYS A 418 -15.54 41.02 2.14
C LYS A 418 -16.72 41.90 1.73
N LYS A 419 -17.61 42.26 2.67
CA LYS A 419 -18.69 43.24 2.40
C LYS A 419 -18.11 44.63 2.08
N ARG A 420 -17.07 45.07 2.80
CA ARG A 420 -16.35 46.33 2.53
C ARG A 420 -15.56 46.28 1.21
N ALA A 421 -14.85 45.19 0.94
CA ALA A 421 -14.05 44.96 -0.25
C ALA A 421 -14.93 44.79 -1.51
N ARG A 422 -16.09 44.13 -1.41
CA ARG A 422 -17.10 44.12 -2.50
C ARG A 422 -17.69 45.50 -2.74
N ALA A 423 -17.90 46.30 -1.71
CA ALA A 423 -18.30 47.70 -1.86
C ALA A 423 -17.19 48.56 -2.51
N ALA A 424 -15.93 48.13 -2.41
CA ALA A 424 -14.75 48.76 -3.02
C ALA A 424 -14.29 48.13 -4.36
N GLY A 425 -14.88 47.01 -4.79
CA GLY A 425 -14.58 46.35 -6.07
C GLY A 425 -13.41 45.35 -6.09
N GLU A 426 -12.92 44.86 -4.94
CA GLU A 426 -11.78 43.94 -4.86
C GLU A 426 -12.17 42.45 -4.82
N ALA A 427 -11.37 41.58 -5.46
CA ALA A 427 -11.62 40.12 -5.53
C ALA A 427 -10.73 39.32 -4.55
N THR A 428 -11.32 38.36 -3.82
CA THR A 428 -10.61 37.44 -2.92
C THR A 428 -10.01 36.25 -3.69
N ARG A 429 -8.80 35.79 -3.35
CA ARG A 429 -8.05 34.76 -4.10
C ARG A 429 -7.78 33.51 -3.23
N THR A 430 -8.05 32.32 -3.76
CA THR A 430 -7.76 30.99 -3.16
C THR A 430 -6.74 30.24 -4.04
N GLN A 431 -6.11 29.15 -3.55
CA GLN A 431 -5.18 28.33 -4.36
C GLN A 431 -5.88 27.53 -5.47
N GLY A 432 -7.16 27.21 -5.28
CA GLY A 432 -8.02 26.56 -6.26
C GLY A 432 -9.29 26.05 -5.60
N ARG A 433 -10.35 25.85 -6.38
CA ARG A 433 -11.65 25.34 -5.93
C ARG A 433 -11.86 23.93 -6.44
N ILE A 434 -12.17 23.00 -5.53
CA ILE A 434 -12.29 21.58 -5.85
C ILE A 434 -13.68 21.09 -5.46
N VAL A 435 -14.42 20.52 -6.40
CA VAL A 435 -15.69 19.83 -6.11
C VAL A 435 -15.40 18.35 -5.92
N MET A 436 -15.86 17.77 -4.81
CA MET A 436 -15.70 16.37 -4.48
C MET A 436 -17.04 15.67 -4.29
N ALA A 437 -17.17 14.43 -4.76
CA ALA A 437 -18.37 13.64 -4.57
C ALA A 437 -18.07 12.14 -4.51
N THR A 438 -18.79 11.40 -3.67
CA THR A 438 -18.94 9.96 -3.85
C THR A 438 -20.03 9.74 -4.91
N VAL A 439 -19.69 8.97 -5.95
CA VAL A 439 -20.52 8.83 -7.15
C VAL A 439 -21.89 8.22 -6.86
N LYS A 440 -22.80 8.38 -7.82
CA LYS A 440 -24.17 7.87 -7.76
C LYS A 440 -24.20 6.38 -7.35
N GLY A 441 -25.13 6.04 -6.46
CA GLY A 441 -25.32 4.68 -5.97
C GLY A 441 -24.30 4.19 -4.93
N ASP A 442 -23.25 4.94 -4.63
CA ASP A 442 -22.26 4.61 -3.59
C ASP A 442 -22.40 5.53 -2.36
N VAL A 443 -22.14 4.97 -1.18
CA VAL A 443 -22.44 5.59 0.12
C VAL A 443 -21.20 5.80 0.99
N HIS A 444 -20.05 5.24 0.62
CA HIS A 444 -18.87 5.27 1.46
C HIS A 444 -18.04 6.53 1.21
N ASP A 445 -17.65 7.21 2.29
CA ASP A 445 -17.04 8.53 2.21
C ASP A 445 -15.85 8.75 3.13
N ILE A 446 -15.39 7.75 3.90
CA ILE A 446 -14.26 7.91 4.84
C ILE A 446 -13.02 8.44 4.10
N GLY A 447 -12.58 7.76 3.03
CA GLY A 447 -11.44 8.20 2.23
C GLY A 447 -11.64 9.57 1.57
N LYS A 448 -12.86 9.86 1.09
CA LYS A 448 -13.22 11.18 0.52
C LYS A 448 -13.08 12.29 1.57
N ASN A 449 -13.57 12.04 2.78
CA ASN A 449 -13.54 13.00 3.89
C ASN A 449 -12.09 13.28 4.31
N ILE A 450 -11.26 12.23 4.37
CA ILE A 450 -9.81 12.36 4.62
C ILE A 450 -9.16 13.25 3.55
N VAL A 451 -9.38 12.97 2.27
CA VAL A 451 -8.84 13.77 1.15
C VAL A 451 -9.32 15.22 1.23
N GLY A 452 -10.60 15.46 1.52
CA GLY A 452 -11.15 16.80 1.66
C GLY A 452 -10.51 17.59 2.80
N VAL A 453 -10.24 16.94 3.93
CA VAL A 453 -9.50 17.53 5.06
C VAL A 453 -8.06 17.87 4.65
N VAL A 454 -7.34 16.95 4.02
CA VAL A 454 -5.95 17.16 3.57
C VAL A 454 -5.85 18.28 2.52
N LEU A 455 -6.83 18.40 1.61
CA LEU A 455 -6.88 19.51 0.66
C LEU A 455 -7.19 20.85 1.35
N ALA A 456 -8.16 20.88 2.28
CA ALA A 456 -8.46 22.07 3.06
C ALA A 456 -7.25 22.56 3.89
N CYS A 457 -6.46 21.62 4.42
CA CYS A 457 -5.18 21.89 5.09
C CYS A 457 -4.17 22.64 4.22
N ASN A 458 -4.29 22.55 2.89
CA ASN A 458 -3.38 23.16 1.92
C ASN A 458 -4.01 24.35 1.18
N ASN A 459 -5.00 25.02 1.80
CA ASN A 459 -5.67 26.23 1.30
C ASN A 459 -6.45 26.06 -0.01
N TYR A 460 -6.91 24.84 -0.30
CA TYR A 460 -7.89 24.58 -1.35
C TYR A 460 -9.31 24.80 -0.83
N GLU A 461 -10.18 25.39 -1.64
CA GLU A 461 -11.60 25.51 -1.33
C GLU A 461 -12.33 24.23 -1.74
N VAL A 462 -12.57 23.34 -0.77
CA VAL A 462 -13.18 22.03 -1.01
C VAL A 462 -14.69 22.08 -0.82
N HIS A 463 -15.44 21.74 -1.87
CA HIS A 463 -16.89 21.60 -1.85
C HIS A 463 -17.27 20.12 -1.96
N ASP A 464 -17.55 19.51 -0.81
CA ASP A 464 -17.99 18.12 -0.72
C ASP A 464 -19.51 18.01 -0.92
N LEU A 465 -19.94 17.38 -2.01
CA LEU A 465 -21.35 17.19 -2.34
C LEU A 465 -22.00 16.01 -1.62
N GLY A 466 -21.22 15.24 -0.85
CA GLY A 466 -21.67 14.08 -0.09
C GLY A 466 -21.60 12.79 -0.90
N VAL A 467 -22.59 11.92 -0.67
CA VAL A 467 -22.66 10.57 -1.23
C VAL A 467 -23.88 10.36 -2.11
N MET A 468 -23.86 9.32 -2.95
CA MET A 468 -24.89 9.03 -3.95
C MET A 468 -25.19 10.24 -4.85
N VAL A 469 -24.16 11.00 -5.24
CA VAL A 469 -24.37 12.26 -5.96
C VAL A 469 -24.54 11.99 -7.46
N PRO A 470 -25.68 12.38 -8.09
CA PRO A 470 -25.89 12.20 -9.52
C PRO A 470 -24.90 13.04 -10.36
N CYS A 471 -24.51 12.53 -11.53
CA CYS A 471 -23.60 13.22 -12.46
C CYS A 471 -24.05 14.66 -12.76
N ASP A 472 -25.33 14.86 -13.09
CA ASP A 472 -25.88 16.19 -13.38
C ASP A 472 -25.66 17.19 -12.25
N LYS A 473 -25.79 16.76 -11.00
CA LYS A 473 -25.55 17.61 -9.82
C LYS A 473 -24.07 17.93 -9.66
N ILE A 474 -23.18 16.96 -9.86
CA ILE A 474 -21.72 17.18 -9.82
C ILE A 474 -21.32 18.25 -10.84
N LEU A 475 -21.78 18.11 -12.08
CA LEU A 475 -21.44 19.04 -13.16
C LEU A 475 -22.10 20.41 -12.98
N ALA A 476 -23.37 20.45 -12.55
CA ALA A 476 -24.08 21.70 -12.28
C ALA A 476 -23.38 22.51 -11.18
N GLU A 477 -23.00 21.85 -10.07
CA GLU A 477 -22.30 22.51 -8.97
C GLU A 477 -20.89 22.92 -9.36
N ALA A 478 -20.14 22.09 -10.08
CA ALA A 478 -18.81 22.46 -10.59
C ALA A 478 -18.85 23.72 -11.47
N ARG A 479 -19.86 23.87 -12.34
CA ARG A 479 -20.07 25.10 -13.12
C ARG A 479 -20.50 26.28 -12.25
N ARG A 480 -21.50 26.10 -11.40
CA ARG A 480 -22.04 27.18 -10.54
C ARG A 480 -20.95 27.75 -9.64
N LEU A 481 -20.09 26.88 -9.14
CA LEU A 481 -18.97 27.22 -8.29
C LEU A 481 -17.73 27.64 -9.10
N GLY A 482 -17.66 27.44 -10.42
CA GLY A 482 -16.41 27.67 -11.16
C GLY A 482 -15.25 26.87 -10.57
N ALA A 483 -15.45 25.56 -10.39
CA ALA A 483 -14.43 24.66 -9.86
C ALA A 483 -13.25 24.53 -10.83
N ASP A 484 -12.05 24.40 -10.28
CA ASP A 484 -10.81 24.17 -11.02
C ASP A 484 -10.45 22.69 -11.16
N LEU A 485 -11.01 21.84 -10.29
CA LEU A 485 -10.86 20.37 -10.30
C LEU A 485 -12.17 19.71 -9.85
N ILE A 486 -12.45 18.52 -10.39
CA ILE A 486 -13.50 17.61 -9.89
C ILE A 486 -12.82 16.33 -9.37
N GLY A 487 -13.20 15.88 -8.17
CA GLY A 487 -12.75 14.62 -7.57
C GLY A 487 -13.90 13.65 -7.34
N LEU A 488 -13.76 12.40 -7.81
CA LEU A 488 -14.74 11.35 -7.64
C LEU A 488 -14.22 10.24 -6.73
N SER A 489 -15.08 9.75 -5.83
CA SER A 489 -14.82 8.64 -4.93
C SER A 489 -15.77 7.47 -5.18
N GLY A 490 -15.26 6.24 -5.06
CA GLY A 490 -16.06 5.00 -5.13
C GLY A 490 -15.41 3.83 -4.38
N LEU A 491 -16.22 3.02 -3.71
CA LEU A 491 -15.83 1.82 -2.97
C LEU A 491 -16.23 0.52 -3.68
N ILE A 492 -17.37 0.49 -4.37
CA ILE A 492 -17.88 -0.74 -5.00
C ILE A 492 -17.62 -0.77 -6.51
N THR A 493 -17.69 -1.96 -7.13
CA THR A 493 -17.37 -2.12 -8.55
C THR A 493 -18.32 -1.37 -9.50
N PRO A 494 -19.64 -1.23 -9.24
CA PRO A 494 -20.52 -0.40 -10.06
C PRO A 494 -20.12 1.09 -10.11
N SER A 495 -19.43 1.59 -9.08
CA SER A 495 -18.96 2.98 -9.01
C SER A 495 -17.96 3.32 -10.12
N LEU A 496 -17.26 2.31 -10.66
CA LEU A 496 -16.32 2.50 -11.77
C LEU A 496 -17.03 2.90 -13.07
N ASP A 497 -18.21 2.33 -13.34
CA ASP A 497 -19.02 2.69 -14.53
C ASP A 497 -19.58 4.10 -14.38
N GLU A 498 -19.99 4.50 -13.18
CA GLU A 498 -20.44 5.86 -12.90
C GLU A 498 -19.31 6.88 -13.12
N MET A 499 -18.07 6.55 -12.76
CA MET A 499 -16.91 7.41 -13.05
C MET A 499 -16.64 7.55 -14.57
N VAL A 500 -16.81 6.46 -15.34
CA VAL A 500 -16.75 6.49 -16.81
C VAL A 500 -17.87 7.38 -17.37
N HIS A 501 -19.08 7.25 -16.85
CA HIS A 501 -20.23 8.07 -17.24
C HIS A 501 -19.96 9.56 -16.96
N VAL A 502 -19.47 9.92 -15.77
CA VAL A 502 -19.11 11.31 -15.45
C VAL A 502 -18.05 11.85 -16.42
N ALA A 503 -17.02 11.07 -16.76
CA ALA A 503 -16.00 11.49 -17.73
C ALA A 503 -16.59 11.78 -19.13
N ARG A 504 -17.49 10.90 -19.61
CA ARG A 504 -18.24 11.11 -20.87
C ARG A 504 -19.10 12.36 -20.82
N GLU A 505 -19.79 12.58 -19.72
CA GLU A 505 -20.67 13.73 -19.53
C GLU A 505 -19.89 15.03 -19.40
N MET A 506 -18.73 15.02 -18.74
CA MET A 506 -17.80 16.16 -18.72
C MET A 506 -17.36 16.54 -20.12
N LYS A 507 -17.02 15.56 -20.97
CA LYS A 507 -16.71 15.79 -22.38
C LYS A 507 -17.91 16.34 -23.16
N ARG A 508 -19.10 15.76 -22.99
CA ARG A 508 -20.35 16.20 -23.65
C ARG A 508 -20.75 17.62 -23.25
N ASN A 509 -20.35 18.04 -22.06
CA ASN A 509 -20.62 19.35 -21.49
C ASN A 509 -19.43 20.32 -21.59
N ASP A 510 -18.44 20.03 -22.45
CA ASP A 510 -17.30 20.89 -22.75
C ASP A 510 -16.50 21.35 -21.52
N PHE A 511 -16.41 20.50 -20.48
CA PHE A 511 -15.50 20.77 -19.37
C PHE A 511 -14.05 20.70 -19.85
N THR A 512 -13.20 21.55 -19.25
CA THR A 512 -11.75 21.62 -19.54
C THR A 512 -10.88 21.44 -18.30
N ILE A 513 -11.50 21.32 -17.13
CA ILE A 513 -10.82 21.12 -15.85
C ILE A 513 -10.45 19.65 -15.64
N PRO A 514 -9.32 19.33 -14.99
CA PRO A 514 -8.93 17.95 -14.72
C PRO A 514 -9.92 17.19 -13.81
N LEU A 515 -9.98 15.88 -14.02
CA LEU A 515 -10.78 14.92 -13.25
C LEU A 515 -9.87 14.02 -12.39
N LEU A 516 -10.07 14.03 -11.08
CA LEU A 516 -9.40 13.15 -10.12
C LEU A 516 -10.28 11.94 -9.80
N ILE A 517 -9.68 10.75 -9.80
CA ILE A 517 -10.33 9.47 -9.56
C ILE A 517 -9.66 8.79 -8.36
N GLY A 518 -10.44 8.40 -7.35
CA GLY A 518 -9.95 7.68 -6.17
C GLY A 518 -11.01 6.80 -5.50
N GLY A 519 -10.60 6.06 -4.48
CA GLY A 519 -11.44 5.09 -3.75
C GLY A 519 -11.05 3.63 -4.00
N ALA A 520 -11.53 2.71 -3.16
CA ALA A 520 -10.95 1.36 -3.02
C ALA A 520 -11.00 0.50 -4.29
N THR A 521 -12.03 0.65 -5.13
CA THR A 521 -12.15 -0.10 -6.40
C THR A 521 -11.39 0.53 -7.55
N THR A 522 -10.90 1.77 -7.38
CA THR A 522 -10.17 2.48 -8.44
C THR A 522 -8.72 2.01 -8.51
N SER A 523 -8.13 2.06 -9.70
CA SER A 523 -6.72 1.73 -9.90
C SER A 523 -6.11 2.55 -11.06
N PRO A 524 -4.77 2.67 -11.12
CA PRO A 524 -4.11 3.30 -12.26
C PRO A 524 -4.48 2.63 -13.58
N ALA A 525 -4.51 1.28 -13.58
CA ALA A 525 -4.82 0.49 -14.77
C ALA A 525 -6.26 0.70 -15.26
N HIS A 526 -7.26 0.62 -14.36
CA HIS A 526 -8.66 0.86 -14.73
C HIS A 526 -8.85 2.28 -15.26
N THR A 527 -8.28 3.27 -14.57
CA THR A 527 -8.37 4.68 -14.97
C THR A 527 -7.77 4.91 -16.35
N ALA A 528 -6.59 4.36 -16.63
CA ALA A 528 -5.92 4.48 -17.92
C ALA A 528 -6.67 3.83 -19.09
N VAL A 529 -7.33 2.70 -18.83
CA VAL A 529 -7.96 1.85 -19.87
C VAL A 529 -9.41 2.24 -20.12
N LYS A 530 -10.18 2.60 -19.09
CA LYS A 530 -11.64 2.79 -19.21
C LYS A 530 -12.14 4.22 -18.98
N ILE A 531 -11.44 5.04 -18.18
CA ILE A 531 -11.92 6.40 -17.82
C ILE A 531 -11.19 7.48 -18.64
N ALA A 532 -9.86 7.48 -18.64
CA ALA A 532 -9.04 8.49 -19.32
C ALA A 532 -9.33 8.64 -20.82
N PRO A 533 -9.63 7.57 -21.60
CA PRO A 533 -9.99 7.72 -23.01
C PRO A 533 -11.27 8.52 -23.25
N GLU A 534 -12.16 8.61 -22.26
CA GLU A 534 -13.45 9.28 -22.37
C GLU A 534 -13.36 10.80 -22.15
N TYR A 535 -12.26 11.29 -21.57
CA TYR A 535 -12.08 12.71 -21.24
C TYR A 535 -10.63 13.19 -21.43
N ALA A 536 -10.40 13.96 -22.49
CA ALA A 536 -9.07 14.41 -22.92
C ALA A 536 -8.38 15.47 -22.03
N PRO A 537 -9.08 16.43 -21.38
CA PRO A 537 -8.44 17.49 -20.59
C PRO A 537 -7.63 17.04 -19.37
N GLY A 538 -7.70 15.75 -19.01
CA GLY A 538 -6.85 15.11 -18.01
C GLY A 538 -7.67 14.33 -16.99
N VAL A 539 -7.42 13.02 -16.92
CA VAL A 539 -7.97 12.13 -15.89
C VAL A 539 -6.81 11.52 -15.10
N VAL A 540 -6.84 11.66 -13.79
CA VAL A 540 -5.74 11.26 -12.91
C VAL A 540 -6.26 10.34 -11.82
N HIS A 541 -5.64 9.16 -11.70
CA HIS A 541 -5.81 8.31 -10.53
C HIS A 541 -4.93 8.82 -9.38
N VAL A 542 -5.54 9.03 -8.21
CA VAL A 542 -4.84 9.40 -6.98
C VAL A 542 -4.99 8.24 -5.99
N LEU A 543 -3.85 7.69 -5.58
CA LEU A 543 -3.82 6.46 -4.79
C LEU A 543 -4.36 6.65 -3.36
N ASP A 544 -3.92 7.70 -2.69
CA ASP A 544 -4.13 7.94 -1.27
C ASP A 544 -4.19 9.45 -0.99
N ALA A 545 -4.59 9.82 0.23
CA ALA A 545 -4.74 11.22 0.59
C ALA A 545 -3.40 11.96 0.63
N SER A 546 -2.29 11.25 0.84
CA SER A 546 -0.97 11.88 0.92
C SER A 546 -0.48 12.48 -0.39
N ARG A 547 -0.91 11.92 -1.51
CA ARG A 547 -0.48 12.37 -2.85
C ARG A 547 -1.36 13.46 -3.44
N VAL A 548 -2.57 13.67 -2.91
CA VAL A 548 -3.58 14.53 -3.53
C VAL A 548 -3.13 15.99 -3.64
N VAL A 549 -2.36 16.48 -2.65
CA VAL A 549 -1.88 17.87 -2.60
C VAL A 549 -0.89 18.14 -3.72
N ASN A 550 0.07 17.24 -3.91
CA ASN A 550 1.07 17.33 -4.97
C ASN A 550 0.42 17.27 -6.36
N VAL A 551 -0.58 16.41 -6.52
CA VAL A 551 -1.35 16.29 -7.76
C VAL A 551 -2.15 17.57 -8.03
N ALA A 552 -2.90 18.08 -7.04
CA ALA A 552 -3.68 19.30 -7.20
C ALA A 552 -2.79 20.51 -7.52
N SER A 553 -1.67 20.66 -6.83
CA SER A 553 -0.69 21.74 -7.05
C SER A 553 -0.13 21.71 -8.48
N ALA A 554 0.31 20.54 -8.95
CA ALA A 554 0.83 20.37 -10.31
C ALA A 554 -0.24 20.67 -11.38
N LEU A 555 -1.49 20.28 -11.14
CA LEU A 555 -2.61 20.48 -12.08
C LEU A 555 -3.13 21.93 -12.12
N LEU A 556 -2.92 22.69 -11.05
CA LEU A 556 -3.35 24.09 -10.94
C LEU A 556 -2.25 25.09 -11.31
N SER A 557 -0.97 24.67 -11.31
CA SER A 557 0.14 25.48 -11.82
C SER A 557 0.11 25.57 -13.35
N PRO A 558 0.03 26.79 -13.93
CA PRO A 558 0.12 26.97 -15.39
C PRO A 558 1.42 26.45 -15.99
N GLU A 559 2.52 26.51 -15.23
CA GLU A 559 3.86 26.10 -15.65
C GLU A 559 4.04 24.58 -15.60
N GLN A 560 3.56 23.92 -14.55
CA GLN A 560 3.77 22.48 -14.35
C GLN A 560 2.73 21.62 -15.07
N LYS A 561 1.47 22.10 -15.16
CA LYS A 561 0.34 21.33 -15.70
C LYS A 561 0.62 20.71 -17.08
N PRO A 562 1.16 21.41 -18.09
CA PRO A 562 1.34 20.83 -19.42
C PRO A 562 2.32 19.66 -19.43
N ALA A 563 3.48 19.82 -18.79
CA ALA A 563 4.51 18.76 -18.73
C ALA A 563 4.02 17.57 -17.91
N TRP A 564 3.35 17.83 -16.79
CA TRP A 564 2.85 16.79 -15.90
C TRP A 564 1.72 15.97 -16.55
N LEU A 565 0.76 16.61 -17.21
CA LEU A 565 -0.29 15.90 -17.96
C LEU A 565 0.27 15.08 -19.13
N ALA A 566 1.34 15.55 -19.79
CA ALA A 566 2.02 14.79 -20.83
C ALA A 566 2.65 13.51 -20.27
N GLU A 567 3.32 13.59 -19.12
CA GLU A 567 3.88 12.42 -18.42
C GLU A 567 2.80 11.43 -18.01
N VAL A 568 1.71 11.90 -17.40
CA VAL A 568 0.57 11.06 -17.01
C VAL A 568 -0.03 10.37 -18.23
N THR A 569 -0.23 11.10 -19.32
CA THR A 569 -0.81 10.56 -20.57
C THR A 569 0.10 9.49 -21.18
N ALA A 570 1.42 9.71 -21.22
CA ALA A 570 2.38 8.73 -21.72
C ALA A 570 2.38 7.45 -20.87
N ARG A 571 2.34 7.59 -19.54
CA ARG A 571 2.23 6.45 -18.62
C ARG A 571 0.93 5.68 -18.82
N GLN A 572 -0.19 6.37 -18.98
CA GLN A 572 -1.49 5.75 -19.24
C GLN A 572 -1.52 5.06 -20.61
N GLN A 573 -0.88 5.62 -21.63
CA GLN A 573 -0.75 4.97 -22.94
C GLN A 573 0.02 3.65 -22.81
N LYS A 574 1.16 3.66 -22.11
CA LYS A 574 1.91 2.43 -21.83
C LYS A 574 1.06 1.39 -21.10
N GLN A 575 0.28 1.79 -20.11
CA GLN A 575 -0.62 0.88 -19.39
C GLN A 575 -1.71 0.29 -20.30
N ARG A 576 -2.24 1.07 -21.26
CA ARG A 576 -3.18 0.55 -22.28
C ARG A 576 -2.50 -0.45 -23.21
N ASP A 577 -1.29 -0.16 -23.66
CA ASP A 577 -0.51 -1.05 -24.53
C ASP A 577 -0.19 -2.37 -23.81
N ASP A 578 0.26 -2.30 -22.56
CA ASP A 578 0.52 -3.46 -21.70
C ASP A 578 -0.76 -4.28 -21.45
N PHE A 579 -1.89 -3.61 -21.22
CA PHE A 579 -3.19 -4.27 -21.03
C PHE A 579 -3.62 -5.01 -22.31
N ALA A 580 -3.50 -4.37 -23.47
CA ALA A 580 -3.78 -4.98 -24.77
C ALA A 580 -2.87 -6.19 -25.04
N ALA A 581 -1.57 -6.07 -24.72
CA ALA A 581 -0.60 -7.16 -24.88
C ALA A 581 -0.87 -8.33 -23.91
N ARG A 582 -1.33 -8.06 -22.68
CA ARG A 582 -1.69 -9.11 -21.69
C ARG A 582 -2.93 -9.89 -22.10
N ARG A 583 -3.88 -9.24 -22.78
CA ARG A 583 -5.08 -9.88 -23.36
C ARG A 583 -4.73 -10.92 -24.44
N ALA A 584 -3.52 -10.88 -24.98
CA ALA A 584 -3.00 -11.87 -25.91
C ALA A 584 -2.43 -13.14 -25.23
N ARG A 585 -2.53 -13.29 -23.90
CA ARG A 585 -2.15 -14.53 -23.18
C ARG A 585 -3.28 -15.56 -23.16
N LYS A 586 -2.90 -16.82 -22.90
CA LYS A 586 -3.67 -18.07 -23.05
C LYS A 586 -5.20 -17.90 -22.94
N PRO A 587 -5.98 -18.41 -23.92
CA PRO A 587 -7.42 -18.31 -23.90
C PRO A 587 -8.01 -18.94 -22.65
N LEU A 588 -9.07 -18.33 -22.12
CA LEU A 588 -9.91 -18.94 -21.10
C LEU A 588 -10.53 -20.24 -21.61
N LEU A 589 -10.71 -21.21 -20.72
CA LEU A 589 -11.41 -22.45 -20.98
C LEU A 589 -12.88 -22.18 -21.33
N PRO A 590 -13.45 -22.89 -22.31
CA PRO A 590 -14.90 -22.94 -22.50
C PRO A 590 -15.60 -23.34 -21.19
N LEU A 591 -16.76 -22.74 -20.91
CA LEU A 591 -17.51 -22.97 -19.67
C LEU A 591 -17.78 -24.46 -19.41
N ALA A 592 -18.10 -25.22 -20.46
CA ALA A 592 -18.33 -26.66 -20.35
C ALA A 592 -17.09 -27.43 -19.84
N GLU A 593 -15.89 -27.03 -20.27
CA GLU A 593 -14.64 -27.64 -19.82
C GLU A 593 -14.30 -27.23 -18.38
N ALA A 594 -14.49 -25.95 -18.03
CA ALA A 594 -14.37 -25.49 -16.65
C ALA A 594 -15.32 -26.25 -15.71
N ARG A 595 -16.58 -26.49 -16.10
CA ARG A 595 -17.56 -27.31 -15.35
C ARG A 595 -17.12 -28.76 -15.22
N ALA A 596 -16.50 -29.34 -16.25
CA ALA A 596 -15.96 -30.71 -16.16
C ALA A 596 -14.83 -30.83 -15.12
N ARG A 597 -14.07 -29.75 -14.90
CA ARG A 597 -12.98 -29.64 -13.91
C ARG A 597 -13.42 -29.08 -12.54
N ALA A 598 -14.71 -29.13 -12.22
CA ALA A 598 -15.24 -28.74 -10.92
C ALA A 598 -14.62 -29.54 -9.76
N LEU A 599 -14.63 -28.96 -8.55
CA LEU A 599 -14.24 -29.70 -7.35
C LEU A 599 -15.22 -30.87 -7.12
N ARG A 600 -14.68 -32.05 -6.83
CA ARG A 600 -15.48 -33.25 -6.53
C ARG A 600 -15.34 -33.60 -5.05
N THR A 601 -16.48 -33.68 -4.38
CA THR A 601 -16.60 -34.12 -2.98
C THR A 601 -17.27 -35.49 -2.95
N ASP A 602 -16.82 -36.38 -2.07
CA ASP A 602 -17.58 -37.58 -1.73
C ASP A 602 -18.77 -37.21 -0.82
N TRP A 603 -19.91 -36.93 -1.45
CA TRP A 603 -21.12 -36.52 -0.76
C TRP A 603 -21.74 -37.62 0.11
N THR A 604 -21.32 -38.88 -0.05
CA THR A 604 -21.83 -39.98 0.77
C THR A 604 -21.26 -39.95 2.19
N THR A 605 -20.04 -39.43 2.36
CA THR A 605 -19.30 -39.45 3.64
C THR A 605 -19.08 -38.07 4.25
N VAL A 606 -19.09 -36.99 3.46
CA VAL A 606 -18.86 -35.63 3.97
C VAL A 606 -19.88 -35.26 5.05
N ASP A 607 -19.41 -34.59 6.10
CA ASP A 607 -20.30 -34.11 7.16
C ASP A 607 -21.11 -32.90 6.68
N ILE A 608 -22.44 -33.04 6.71
CA ILE A 608 -23.40 -32.00 6.31
C ILE A 608 -24.23 -31.65 7.54
N PRO A 609 -23.93 -30.53 8.21
CA PRO A 609 -24.61 -30.16 9.44
C PRO A 609 -26.01 -29.63 9.12
N ARG A 610 -27.01 -30.16 9.78
CA ARG A 610 -28.36 -29.58 9.80
C ARG A 610 -28.41 -28.48 10.86
N PRO A 611 -28.71 -27.22 10.50
CA PRO A 611 -28.86 -26.14 11.47
C PRO A 611 -29.99 -26.41 12.46
N GLU A 612 -29.87 -25.84 13.67
CA GLU A 612 -30.89 -25.95 14.73
C GLU A 612 -32.27 -25.41 14.35
N PHE A 613 -32.34 -24.52 13.35
CA PHE A 613 -33.60 -23.99 12.83
C PHE A 613 -33.50 -23.72 11.32
N LEU A 614 -34.66 -23.61 10.67
CA LEU A 614 -34.81 -23.17 9.29
C LEU A 614 -35.68 -21.90 9.25
N GLY A 615 -35.54 -21.10 8.20
CA GLY A 615 -36.15 -19.77 8.11
C GLY A 615 -35.27 -18.69 8.72
N THR A 616 -35.85 -17.54 9.06
CA THR A 616 -35.11 -16.34 9.52
C THR A 616 -35.27 -16.08 11.01
N ARG A 617 -34.25 -15.47 11.63
CA ARG A 617 -34.29 -14.95 13.00
C ARG A 617 -33.63 -13.57 13.07
N THR A 618 -34.32 -12.64 13.72
CA THR A 618 -33.90 -11.25 13.88
C THR A 618 -33.41 -10.98 15.31
N PHE A 619 -32.40 -10.13 15.44
CA PHE A 619 -31.75 -9.75 16.69
C PHE A 619 -31.61 -8.22 16.74
N THR A 620 -32.22 -7.58 17.74
CA THR A 620 -32.32 -6.10 17.83
C THR A 620 -31.69 -5.48 19.07
N ASP A 621 -31.49 -6.25 20.14
CA ASP A 621 -30.98 -5.77 21.44
C ASP A 621 -29.58 -6.33 21.72
N ILE A 622 -28.69 -6.23 20.74
CA ILE A 622 -27.34 -6.78 20.81
C ILE A 622 -26.46 -5.84 21.65
N PRO A 623 -25.90 -6.29 22.80
CA PRO A 623 -25.03 -5.46 23.61
C PRO A 623 -23.74 -5.11 22.86
N LEU A 624 -23.39 -3.82 22.81
CA LEU A 624 -22.16 -3.35 22.15
C LEU A 624 -20.89 -4.01 22.74
N ALA A 625 -20.87 -4.20 24.05
CA ALA A 625 -19.77 -4.85 24.76
C ALA A 625 -19.50 -6.29 24.26
N ASP A 626 -20.53 -7.00 23.79
CA ASP A 626 -20.40 -8.38 23.30
C ASP A 626 -19.82 -8.45 21.87
N ILE A 627 -19.68 -7.31 21.20
CA ILE A 627 -19.13 -7.18 19.85
C ILE A 627 -17.64 -6.83 19.91
N VAL A 628 -17.22 -6.03 20.89
CA VAL A 628 -15.83 -5.55 21.05
C VAL A 628 -14.76 -6.66 20.94
N PRO A 629 -14.93 -7.85 21.55
CA PRO A 629 -13.92 -8.91 21.45
C PRO A 629 -13.65 -9.44 20.03
N PHE A 630 -14.56 -9.17 19.08
CA PHE A 630 -14.46 -9.60 17.69
C PHE A 630 -13.87 -8.51 16.77
N ILE A 631 -13.48 -7.35 17.30
CA ILE A 631 -12.90 -6.28 16.50
C ILE A 631 -11.51 -6.67 16.00
N ASP A 632 -11.34 -6.67 14.68
CA ASP A 632 -10.03 -6.62 14.02
C ASP A 632 -9.59 -5.15 13.88
N TRP A 633 -8.56 -4.79 14.64
CA TRP A 633 -7.97 -3.45 14.65
C TRP A 633 -7.00 -3.20 13.49
N GLY A 634 -6.57 -4.23 12.75
CA GLY A 634 -5.68 -4.04 11.60
C GLY A 634 -6.23 -3.04 10.58
N PRO A 635 -7.43 -3.26 10.03
CA PRO A 635 -8.01 -2.32 9.08
C PRO A 635 -8.43 -0.97 9.69
N PHE A 636 -8.57 -0.87 11.02
CA PHE A 636 -8.73 0.44 11.68
C PHE A 636 -7.48 1.30 11.50
N PHE A 637 -6.27 0.75 11.72
CA PHE A 637 -5.04 1.49 11.46
C PHE A 637 -4.84 1.78 9.97
N SER A 638 -5.19 0.84 9.09
CA SER A 638 -5.12 1.05 7.64
C SER A 638 -6.02 2.20 7.17
N ALA A 639 -7.22 2.36 7.74
CA ALA A 639 -8.11 3.49 7.44
C ALA A 639 -7.50 4.85 7.83
N TRP A 640 -6.54 4.84 8.78
CA TRP A 640 -5.76 5.99 9.20
C TRP A 640 -4.37 6.05 8.54
N GLU A 641 -4.14 5.32 7.44
CA GLU A 641 -2.87 5.25 6.71
C GLU A 641 -1.67 4.82 7.58
N LEU A 642 -1.94 4.17 8.73
CA LEU A 642 -0.93 3.55 9.58
C LEU A 642 -0.79 2.07 9.20
N HIS A 643 0.33 1.74 8.57
CA HIS A 643 0.60 0.41 8.06
C HIS A 643 1.38 -0.40 9.08
N GLY A 644 0.85 -1.57 9.43
CA GLY A 644 1.46 -2.46 10.41
C GLY A 644 0.43 -3.43 10.96
N ARG A 645 0.92 -4.54 11.51
CA ARG A 645 0.06 -5.57 12.09
C ARG A 645 -0.30 -5.22 13.53
N TYR A 646 -1.58 -5.27 13.89
CA TYR A 646 -1.99 -5.18 15.30
C TYR A 646 -1.78 -6.53 16.03
N PRO A 647 -1.27 -6.55 17.28
CA PRO A 647 -0.90 -5.40 18.13
C PRO A 647 0.54 -4.89 17.95
N GLN A 648 1.35 -5.50 17.08
CA GLN A 648 2.77 -5.16 16.90
C GLN A 648 2.99 -3.68 16.53
N ILE A 649 2.07 -3.09 15.75
CA ILE A 649 2.09 -1.68 15.33
C ILE A 649 2.15 -0.71 16.52
N LEU A 650 1.62 -1.07 17.69
CA LEU A 650 1.65 -0.23 18.88
C LEU A 650 3.06 -0.05 19.44
N THR A 651 3.94 -1.02 19.19
CA THR A 651 5.34 -1.02 19.65
C THR A 651 6.33 -0.77 18.51
N ASP A 652 5.85 -0.34 17.34
CA ASP A 652 6.70 -0.04 16.20
C ASP A 652 7.63 1.15 16.50
N ASP A 653 8.88 1.06 16.06
CA ASP A 653 9.93 2.04 16.37
C ASP A 653 9.67 3.41 15.71
N VAL A 654 8.91 3.45 14.61
CA VAL A 654 8.62 4.65 13.83
C VAL A 654 7.22 5.16 14.10
N VAL A 655 6.20 4.30 13.95
CA VAL A 655 4.78 4.70 14.04
C VAL A 655 4.15 4.39 15.40
N GLY A 656 4.80 3.61 16.25
CA GLY A 656 4.16 3.02 17.44
C GLY A 656 3.66 4.02 18.46
N ALA A 657 4.36 5.14 18.64
CA ALA A 657 3.90 6.21 19.51
C ALA A 657 2.57 6.83 19.03
N GLU A 658 2.42 7.06 17.73
CA GLU A 658 1.19 7.64 17.16
C GLU A 658 0.09 6.59 17.01
N ALA A 659 0.43 5.34 16.67
CA ALA A 659 -0.51 4.23 16.67
C ALA A 659 -1.11 4.00 18.06
N THR A 660 -0.29 4.04 19.12
CA THR A 660 -0.75 3.95 20.51
C THR A 660 -1.69 5.09 20.88
N ARG A 661 -1.35 6.34 20.55
CA ARG A 661 -2.23 7.48 20.81
C ARG A 661 -3.56 7.41 20.06
N LEU A 662 -3.52 7.04 18.78
CA LEU A 662 -4.72 6.85 17.97
C LEU A 662 -5.61 5.75 18.58
N PHE A 663 -4.99 4.65 19.01
CA PHE A 663 -5.69 3.55 19.67
C PHE A 663 -6.32 3.99 20.99
N ASP A 664 -5.61 4.72 21.83
CA ASP A 664 -6.14 5.25 23.10
C ASP A 664 -7.33 6.19 22.86
N ASP A 665 -7.25 7.09 21.87
CA ASP A 665 -8.37 7.94 21.45
C ASP A 665 -9.58 7.11 20.99
N ALA A 666 -9.32 6.06 20.20
CA ALA A 666 -10.36 5.13 19.74
C ALA A 666 -11.00 4.39 20.92
N GLN A 667 -10.21 3.93 21.90
CA GLN A 667 -10.69 3.27 23.12
C GLN A 667 -11.56 4.22 23.96
N ASN A 668 -11.16 5.49 24.09
CA ASN A 668 -11.93 6.49 24.81
C ASN A 668 -13.30 6.76 24.14
N LEU A 669 -13.32 6.94 22.82
CA LEU A 669 -14.57 7.14 22.09
C LEU A 669 -15.42 5.86 22.09
N LEU A 670 -14.80 4.69 21.97
CA LEU A 670 -15.45 3.39 22.08
C LEU A 670 -16.16 3.23 23.44
N ALA A 671 -15.48 3.55 24.54
CA ALA A 671 -16.06 3.50 25.88
C ALA A 671 -17.29 4.41 26.00
N ARG A 672 -17.22 5.62 25.42
CA ARG A 672 -18.35 6.54 25.36
C ARG A 672 -19.51 5.99 24.52
N ILE A 673 -19.23 5.46 23.33
CA ILE A 673 -20.22 4.83 22.43
C ILE A 673 -20.98 3.73 23.17
N ILE A 674 -20.28 2.90 23.95
CA ILE A 674 -20.87 1.80 24.72
C ILE A 674 -21.69 2.34 25.89
N ALA A 675 -21.14 3.23 26.71
CA ALA A 675 -21.79 3.77 27.90
C ALA A 675 -23.07 4.55 27.56
N GLU A 676 -23.02 5.37 26.51
CA GLU A 676 -24.15 6.18 26.04
C GLU A 676 -25.07 5.42 25.06
N LYS A 677 -24.74 4.17 24.69
CA LYS A 677 -25.47 3.35 23.70
C LYS A 677 -25.73 4.10 22.38
N ARG A 678 -24.67 4.74 21.85
CA ARG A 678 -24.75 5.58 20.64
C ARG A 678 -25.03 4.78 19.37
N PHE A 679 -24.59 3.53 19.33
CA PHE A 679 -24.86 2.60 18.24
C PHE A 679 -25.96 1.61 18.63
N ARG A 680 -26.73 1.17 17.64
CA ARG A 680 -27.87 0.23 17.84
C ARG A 680 -27.73 -0.93 16.86
N PRO A 681 -26.86 -1.91 17.16
CA PRO A 681 -26.58 -2.98 16.23
C PRO A 681 -27.80 -3.86 16.02
N ARG A 682 -28.00 -4.30 14.77
CA ARG A 682 -29.08 -5.21 14.38
C ARG A 682 -28.52 -6.31 13.49
N ALA A 683 -29.11 -7.49 13.60
CA ALA A 683 -28.75 -8.63 12.77
C ALA A 683 -29.99 -9.43 12.37
N VAL A 684 -29.93 -10.02 11.19
CA VAL A 684 -30.82 -11.11 10.80
C VAL A 684 -29.97 -12.21 10.19
N ILE A 685 -30.24 -13.46 10.58
CA ILE A 685 -29.65 -14.64 9.95
C ILE A 685 -30.77 -15.58 9.52
N GLY A 686 -30.53 -16.41 8.52
CA GLY A 686 -31.45 -17.47 8.14
C GLY A 686 -30.73 -18.69 7.58
N PHE A 687 -31.44 -19.82 7.59
CA PHE A 687 -30.97 -21.08 7.03
C PHE A 687 -32.07 -21.74 6.21
N TRP A 688 -31.68 -22.31 5.07
CA TRP A 688 -32.60 -22.99 4.15
C TRP A 688 -32.04 -24.33 3.70
N PRO A 689 -32.90 -25.34 3.52
CA PRO A 689 -32.56 -26.53 2.76
C PRO A 689 -32.13 -26.13 1.35
N CYS A 690 -31.04 -26.70 0.85
CA CYS A 690 -30.53 -26.39 -0.47
C CYS A 690 -29.84 -27.57 -1.16
N ASN A 691 -29.67 -27.44 -2.47
CA ASN A 691 -28.78 -28.28 -3.27
C ASN A 691 -28.20 -27.48 -4.43
N ALA A 692 -27.00 -27.85 -4.88
CA ALA A 692 -26.41 -27.28 -6.08
C ALA A 692 -27.13 -27.79 -7.35
N ASP A 693 -27.36 -26.88 -8.30
CA ASP A 693 -27.89 -27.13 -9.63
C ASP A 693 -26.93 -26.53 -10.67
N GLY A 694 -25.96 -27.33 -11.11
CA GLY A 694 -24.86 -26.85 -11.94
C GLY A 694 -23.99 -25.84 -11.19
N ASP A 695 -23.96 -24.60 -11.66
CA ASP A 695 -23.24 -23.50 -11.00
C ASP A 695 -24.15 -22.67 -10.06
N ASP A 696 -25.43 -23.01 -9.93
CA ASP A 696 -26.35 -22.32 -9.01
C ASP A 696 -26.60 -23.15 -7.75
N ILE A 697 -27.21 -22.52 -6.75
CA ILE A 697 -27.72 -23.20 -5.57
C ILE A 697 -29.23 -22.93 -5.48
N GLU A 698 -30.03 -23.99 -5.51
CA GLU A 698 -31.47 -23.93 -5.26
C GLU A 698 -31.72 -23.94 -3.75
N LEU A 699 -32.49 -22.97 -3.27
CA LEU A 699 -33.01 -22.95 -1.90
C LEU A 699 -34.45 -23.45 -1.93
N TYR A 700 -34.85 -24.26 -0.96
CA TYR A 700 -36.19 -24.84 -0.87
C TYR A 700 -37.00 -24.26 0.29
N THR A 701 -38.33 -24.33 0.18
CA THR A 701 -39.24 -23.88 1.25
C THR A 701 -39.10 -24.72 2.51
N ASP A 702 -38.77 -26.00 2.35
CA ASP A 702 -38.66 -27.00 3.39
C ASP A 702 -37.84 -28.21 2.90
N GLU A 703 -37.63 -29.18 3.79
CA GLU A 703 -36.75 -30.33 3.55
C GLU A 703 -37.30 -31.34 2.54
N THR A 704 -38.57 -31.21 2.11
CA THR A 704 -39.16 -32.09 1.07
C THR A 704 -38.57 -31.81 -0.32
N ARG A 705 -37.99 -30.61 -0.52
CA ARG A 705 -37.49 -30.11 -1.81
C ARG A 705 -38.55 -30.05 -2.91
N ALA A 706 -39.83 -30.04 -2.54
CA ALA A 706 -40.92 -30.01 -3.51
C ALA A 706 -41.07 -28.65 -4.20
N THR A 707 -40.74 -27.57 -3.50
CA THR A 707 -40.87 -26.19 -4.01
C THR A 707 -39.55 -25.44 -3.84
N VAL A 708 -39.02 -24.93 -4.97
CA VAL A 708 -37.88 -24.02 -4.97
C VAL A 708 -38.36 -22.65 -4.44
N LEU A 709 -37.77 -22.21 -3.34
CA LEU A 709 -38.01 -20.90 -2.74
C LEU A 709 -37.32 -19.81 -3.56
N ASP A 710 -36.04 -20.01 -3.87
CA ASP A 710 -35.22 -19.05 -4.61
C ASP A 710 -33.94 -19.72 -5.13
N ARG A 711 -33.12 -18.96 -5.87
CA ARG A 711 -31.87 -19.44 -6.45
C ARG A 711 -30.75 -18.43 -6.26
N PHE A 712 -29.60 -18.91 -5.80
CA PHE A 712 -28.38 -18.12 -5.64
C PHE A 712 -27.41 -18.45 -6.78
N HIS A 713 -27.10 -17.47 -7.63
CA HIS A 713 -26.38 -17.70 -8.88
C HIS A 713 -24.88 -17.46 -8.75
N GLN A 714 -24.07 -18.48 -9.07
CA GLN A 714 -22.61 -18.36 -8.98
C GLN A 714 -21.91 -18.31 -10.35
N LEU A 715 -20.66 -17.91 -10.27
CA LEU A 715 -19.70 -17.89 -11.36
C LEU A 715 -18.56 -18.86 -11.06
N ARG A 716 -17.98 -19.40 -12.13
CA ARG A 716 -16.91 -20.40 -12.12
C ARG A 716 -15.64 -19.85 -12.73
N GLN A 717 -14.50 -20.22 -12.15
CA GLN A 717 -13.18 -19.92 -12.72
C GLN A 717 -13.04 -20.51 -14.13
N GLN A 718 -12.63 -19.71 -15.12
CA GLN A 718 -12.40 -20.17 -16.50
C GLN A 718 -10.93 -20.19 -16.93
N PHE A 719 -9.99 -19.79 -16.09
CA PHE A 719 -8.57 -19.89 -16.46
C PHE A 719 -8.06 -21.34 -16.34
N GLU A 720 -7.09 -21.69 -17.19
CA GLU A 720 -6.44 -23.00 -17.15
C GLU A 720 -5.77 -23.21 -15.78
N ARG A 721 -6.08 -24.36 -15.16
CA ARG A 721 -5.52 -24.79 -13.88
C ARG A 721 -4.42 -25.85 -14.09
N PRO A 722 -3.36 -25.87 -13.27
CA PRO A 722 -2.41 -26.97 -13.27
C PRO A 722 -3.10 -28.33 -13.09
N ALA A 723 -2.46 -29.40 -13.57
CA ALA A 723 -2.99 -30.75 -13.41
C ALA A 723 -3.20 -31.08 -11.92
N GLY A 724 -4.40 -31.55 -11.57
CA GLY A 724 -4.79 -31.83 -10.18
C GLY A 724 -5.45 -30.66 -9.44
N GLU A 725 -5.53 -29.47 -10.05
CA GLU A 725 -6.32 -28.36 -9.52
C GLU A 725 -7.70 -28.26 -10.20
N HIS A 726 -8.62 -27.51 -9.55
CA HIS A 726 -10.02 -27.39 -9.95
C HIS A 726 -10.39 -25.97 -10.37
N ASN A 727 -11.33 -25.88 -11.30
CA ASN A 727 -11.98 -24.64 -11.68
C ASN A 727 -13.15 -24.39 -10.73
N LEU A 728 -12.89 -23.67 -9.64
CA LEU A 728 -13.81 -23.55 -8.51
C LEU A 728 -15.04 -22.69 -8.83
N CYS A 729 -16.16 -23.10 -8.23
CA CYS A 729 -17.42 -22.38 -8.11
C CYS A 729 -17.94 -22.54 -6.67
N LEU A 730 -18.60 -21.52 -6.09
CA LEU A 730 -19.12 -21.64 -4.72
C LEU A 730 -20.19 -22.74 -4.59
N ALA A 731 -20.92 -23.04 -5.67
CA ALA A 731 -21.88 -24.14 -5.73
C ALA A 731 -21.21 -25.52 -5.54
N ASP A 732 -19.91 -25.65 -5.79
CA ASP A 732 -19.18 -26.92 -5.59
C ASP A 732 -19.10 -27.33 -4.11
N PHE A 733 -19.37 -26.39 -3.19
CA PHE A 733 -19.39 -26.61 -1.75
C PHE A 733 -20.78 -26.96 -1.20
N VAL A 734 -21.75 -27.25 -2.07
CA VAL A 734 -23.11 -27.64 -1.69
C VAL A 734 -23.47 -28.95 -2.38
N ALA A 735 -24.11 -29.88 -1.66
CA ALA A 735 -24.45 -31.18 -2.22
C ALA A 735 -25.29 -31.02 -3.49
N PRO A 736 -24.89 -31.60 -4.64
CA PRO A 736 -25.62 -31.43 -5.88
C PRO A 736 -26.94 -32.22 -5.87
N LYS A 737 -27.94 -31.73 -6.61
CA LYS A 737 -29.19 -32.48 -6.84
C LYS A 737 -29.04 -33.58 -7.90
N ASP A 738 -28.01 -33.48 -8.74
CA ASP A 738 -27.69 -34.47 -9.76
C ASP A 738 -27.37 -35.83 -9.10
N PRO A 739 -28.18 -36.88 -9.34
CA PRO A 739 -27.97 -38.20 -8.73
C PRO A 739 -26.64 -38.86 -9.14
N SER A 740 -26.05 -38.46 -10.27
CA SER A 740 -24.74 -38.97 -10.71
C SER A 740 -23.59 -38.42 -9.86
N LEU A 741 -23.78 -37.25 -9.24
CA LEU A 741 -22.79 -36.57 -8.40
C LEU A 741 -23.08 -36.75 -6.90
N ASN A 742 -24.34 -36.93 -6.52
CA ASN A 742 -24.80 -37.19 -5.16
C ASN A 742 -25.71 -38.43 -5.16
N PRO A 743 -25.14 -39.64 -5.26
CA PRO A 743 -25.91 -40.87 -5.32
C PRO A 743 -26.71 -41.14 -4.03
N SER A 744 -26.27 -40.58 -2.91
CA SER A 744 -26.99 -40.64 -1.64
C SER A 744 -28.24 -39.76 -1.57
N GLY A 745 -28.43 -38.86 -2.55
CA GLY A 745 -29.54 -37.91 -2.59
C GLY A 745 -29.59 -36.98 -1.37
N ARG A 746 -28.48 -36.78 -0.65
CA ARG A 746 -28.46 -36.04 0.62
C ARG A 746 -28.85 -34.57 0.42
N LEU A 747 -29.57 -34.04 1.40
CA LEU A 747 -29.96 -32.64 1.49
C LEU A 747 -28.80 -31.85 2.09
N ASP A 748 -28.55 -30.65 1.60
CA ASP A 748 -27.60 -29.70 2.20
C ASP A 748 -28.34 -28.49 2.79
N TYR A 749 -27.59 -27.64 3.49
CA TYR A 749 -28.09 -26.44 4.12
C TYR A 749 -27.13 -25.27 3.92
N MET A 750 -27.71 -24.14 3.53
CA MET A 750 -27.01 -22.89 3.33
C MET A 750 -27.66 -21.81 4.18
N GLY A 751 -26.84 -20.90 4.71
CA GLY A 751 -27.32 -19.76 5.49
C GLY A 751 -27.08 -18.43 4.80
N GLY A 752 -27.69 -17.38 5.35
CA GLY A 752 -27.49 -16.00 4.92
C GLY A 752 -27.58 -15.06 6.12
N PHE A 753 -26.96 -13.89 6.01
CA PHE A 753 -27.00 -12.87 7.06
C PHE A 753 -27.03 -11.44 6.51
N THR A 754 -27.57 -10.53 7.32
CA THR A 754 -27.36 -9.09 7.19
C THR A 754 -27.22 -8.50 8.57
N VAL A 755 -26.14 -7.74 8.78
CA VAL A 755 -25.80 -7.09 10.05
C VAL A 755 -25.49 -5.62 9.83
N THR A 756 -25.76 -4.78 10.83
CA THR A 756 -25.46 -3.35 10.79
C THR A 756 -25.16 -2.83 12.18
N THR A 757 -24.31 -1.82 12.27
CA THR A 757 -24.09 -1.01 13.49
C THR A 757 -25.28 -0.07 13.77
N GLY A 758 -26.17 0.11 12.78
CA GLY A 758 -27.33 0.99 12.82
C GLY A 758 -26.98 2.45 12.47
N ASP A 759 -28.01 3.30 12.38
CA ASP A 759 -27.90 4.71 11.94
C ASP A 759 -27.23 5.66 12.96
N GLY A 760 -26.78 5.12 14.10
CA GLY A 760 -26.09 5.86 15.15
C GLY A 760 -24.70 6.35 14.73
N VAL A 761 -24.06 5.65 13.79
CA VAL A 761 -22.75 6.01 13.25
C VAL A 761 -22.82 7.34 12.53
N GLU A 762 -23.72 7.48 11.57
CA GLU A 762 -23.89 8.69 10.77
C GLU A 762 -24.38 9.88 11.63
N LYS A 763 -25.27 9.62 12.59
CA LYS A 763 -25.74 10.65 13.54
C LYS A 763 -24.60 11.22 14.38
N LEU A 764 -23.81 10.36 15.01
CA LEU A 764 -22.69 10.80 15.84
C LEU A 764 -21.58 11.46 15.01
N ALA A 765 -21.28 10.94 13.82
CA ALA A 765 -20.33 11.57 12.92
C ALA A 765 -20.79 12.96 12.46
N ALA A 766 -22.09 13.13 12.17
CA ALA A 766 -22.67 14.43 11.80
C ALA A 766 -22.64 15.43 12.97
N GLU A 767 -22.85 14.99 14.20
CA GLU A 767 -22.68 15.84 15.40
C GLU A 767 -21.25 16.38 15.50
N PHE A 768 -20.23 15.54 15.32
CA PHE A 768 -18.83 15.96 15.32
C PHE A 768 -18.49 16.89 14.15
N LYS A 769 -18.96 16.58 12.93
CA LYS A 769 -18.78 17.48 11.77
C LYS A 769 -19.40 18.85 12.01
N LYS A 770 -20.60 18.92 12.58
CA LYS A 770 -21.27 20.19 12.93
C LYS A 770 -20.48 21.00 13.97
N ALA A 771 -19.76 20.30 14.86
CA ALA A 771 -18.87 20.92 15.84
C ALA A 771 -17.46 21.26 15.28
N GLY A 772 -17.19 20.99 13.99
CA GLY A 772 -15.88 21.21 13.37
C GLY A 772 -14.82 20.19 13.76
N ASP A 773 -15.20 19.04 14.30
CA ASP A 773 -14.31 17.98 14.77
C ASP A 773 -14.24 16.81 13.77
N ASP A 774 -13.51 17.03 12.66
CA ASP A 774 -13.38 16.00 11.63
C ASP A 774 -12.67 14.74 12.15
N TYR A 775 -11.77 14.90 13.13
CA TYR A 775 -11.05 13.77 13.74
C TYR A 775 -12.02 12.78 14.38
N ASN A 776 -12.89 13.25 15.28
CA ASN A 776 -13.85 12.38 15.93
C ASN A 776 -14.99 11.94 14.98
N ALA A 777 -15.31 12.72 13.94
CA ALA A 777 -16.22 12.27 12.90
C ALA A 777 -15.67 11.06 12.14
N ILE A 778 -14.42 11.13 11.66
CA ILE A 778 -13.75 10.02 10.96
C ILE A 778 -13.54 8.84 11.91
N MET A 779 -13.13 9.10 13.16
CA MET A 779 -12.98 8.07 14.20
C MET A 779 -14.31 7.31 14.44
N THR A 780 -15.43 8.04 14.51
CA THR A 780 -16.77 7.44 14.68
C THR A 780 -17.11 6.53 13.51
N GLN A 781 -16.87 6.98 12.27
CA GLN A 781 -17.13 6.17 11.07
C GLN A 781 -16.24 4.92 11.04
N ALA A 782 -14.94 5.07 11.31
CA ALA A 782 -13.99 3.95 11.37
C ALA A 782 -14.36 2.92 12.44
N LEU A 783 -14.76 3.37 13.64
CA LEU A 783 -15.27 2.48 14.69
C LEU A 783 -16.59 1.83 14.29
N GLY A 784 -17.49 2.56 13.62
CA GLY A 784 -18.75 2.03 13.09
C GLY A 784 -18.52 0.83 12.16
N ASP A 785 -17.55 0.93 11.25
CA ASP A 785 -17.16 -0.15 10.35
C ASP A 785 -16.51 -1.32 11.11
N ARG A 786 -15.67 -1.04 12.12
CA ARG A 786 -15.12 -2.09 13.01
C ARG A 786 -16.23 -2.85 13.73
N PHE A 787 -17.26 -2.16 14.21
CA PHE A 787 -18.43 -2.81 14.82
C PHE A 787 -19.20 -3.67 13.82
N ALA A 788 -19.39 -3.22 12.59
CA ALA A 788 -20.14 -3.97 11.58
C ALA A 788 -19.43 -5.28 11.20
N GLU A 789 -18.11 -5.22 11.00
CA GLU A 789 -17.28 -6.41 10.70
C GLU A 789 -17.18 -7.36 11.90
N ALA A 790 -16.98 -6.82 13.10
CA ALA A 790 -16.98 -7.60 14.33
C ALA A 790 -18.33 -8.29 14.56
N LEU A 791 -19.43 -7.63 14.20
CA LEU A 791 -20.77 -8.20 14.27
C LEU A 791 -20.96 -9.33 13.26
N ALA A 792 -20.40 -9.20 12.04
CA ALA A 792 -20.41 -10.28 11.06
C ALA A 792 -19.61 -11.49 11.55
N GLU A 793 -18.44 -11.30 12.16
CA GLU A 793 -17.63 -12.38 12.75
C GLU A 793 -18.38 -13.03 13.94
N LYS A 794 -18.98 -12.23 14.82
CA LYS A 794 -19.78 -12.71 15.96
C LYS A 794 -20.95 -13.58 15.48
N PHE A 795 -21.72 -13.11 14.50
CA PHE A 795 -22.86 -13.86 13.98
C PHE A 795 -22.44 -15.04 13.11
N HIS A 796 -21.26 -15.01 12.48
CA HIS A 796 -20.70 -16.20 11.85
C HIS A 796 -20.34 -17.26 12.89
N LYS A 797 -19.68 -16.89 14.01
CA LYS A 797 -19.45 -17.82 15.12
C LYS A 797 -20.77 -18.40 15.65
N HIS A 798 -21.78 -17.56 15.84
CA HIS A 798 -23.11 -18.00 16.26
C HIS A 798 -23.76 -18.96 15.25
N ALA A 799 -23.64 -18.68 13.95
CA ALA A 799 -24.12 -19.57 12.89
C ALA A 799 -23.42 -20.94 12.93
N ARG A 800 -22.10 -20.98 13.13
CA ARG A 800 -21.36 -22.25 13.30
C ARG A 800 -21.82 -23.03 14.54
N ASP A 801 -22.14 -22.34 15.64
CA ASP A 801 -22.70 -22.96 16.84
C ASP A 801 -24.08 -23.58 16.60
N LEU A 802 -24.92 -22.88 15.84
CA LEU A 802 -26.24 -23.33 15.40
C LEU A 802 -26.18 -24.52 14.43
N CYS A 803 -25.06 -24.66 13.71
CA CYS A 803 -24.76 -25.85 12.91
C CYS A 803 -24.09 -26.98 13.72
N GLY A 804 -23.94 -26.82 15.04
CA GLY A 804 -23.39 -27.81 15.97
C GLY A 804 -21.87 -27.92 15.96
N TYR A 805 -21.23 -27.88 14.80
CA TYR A 805 -19.77 -28.07 14.68
C TYR A 805 -18.96 -26.92 15.30
N GLY A 806 -19.53 -25.72 15.41
CA GLY A 806 -18.86 -24.56 16.01
C GLY A 806 -18.78 -24.59 17.55
N ARG A 807 -19.58 -25.44 18.22
CA ARG A 807 -19.75 -25.40 19.69
C ARG A 807 -18.50 -25.81 20.46
N ALA A 808 -17.67 -26.64 19.84
CA ALA A 808 -16.40 -27.09 20.41
C ALA A 808 -15.20 -26.21 19.98
N GLU A 809 -15.43 -25.15 19.19
CA GLU A 809 -14.37 -24.23 18.78
C GLU A 809 -13.84 -23.44 19.99
N ASN A 810 -12.53 -23.51 20.22
CA ASN A 810 -11.81 -22.70 21.20
C ASN A 810 -10.77 -21.83 20.48
N LEU A 811 -11.26 -20.94 19.61
CA LEU A 811 -10.42 -20.12 18.75
C LEU A 811 -10.11 -18.78 19.43
N THR A 812 -8.85 -18.36 19.32
CA THR A 812 -8.45 -17.01 19.74
C THR A 812 -8.96 -15.98 18.72
N PRO A 813 -9.04 -14.68 19.08
CA PRO A 813 -9.34 -13.62 18.10
C PRO A 813 -8.43 -13.66 16.88
N GLU A 814 -7.14 -13.99 17.07
CA GLU A 814 -6.19 -14.10 15.96
C GLU A 814 -6.47 -15.33 15.07
N ASP A 815 -6.97 -16.42 15.63
CA ASP A 815 -7.42 -17.57 14.85
C ASP A 815 -8.69 -17.26 14.04
N LEU A 816 -9.61 -16.45 14.59
CA LEU A 816 -10.80 -15.98 13.86
C LEU A 816 -10.41 -15.10 12.67
N ILE A 817 -9.50 -14.14 12.87
CA ILE A 817 -8.98 -13.27 11.80
C ILE A 817 -8.27 -14.09 10.71
N ARG A 818 -7.54 -15.14 11.09
CA ARG A 818 -6.91 -16.09 10.16
C ARG A 818 -7.87 -17.14 9.58
N GLU A 819 -9.15 -17.03 9.89
CA GLU A 819 -10.21 -17.92 9.39
C GLU A 819 -9.94 -19.41 9.69
N ARG A 820 -9.35 -19.72 10.86
CA ARG A 820 -9.05 -21.10 11.30
C ARG A 820 -10.27 -21.84 11.84
N TYR A 821 -11.43 -21.59 11.25
CA TYR A 821 -12.69 -22.28 11.52
C TYR A 821 -13.17 -23.00 10.26
N ARG A 822 -14.13 -23.90 10.45
CA ARG A 822 -14.81 -24.56 9.34
C ARG A 822 -15.87 -23.63 8.73
N GLY A 823 -15.92 -23.61 7.41
CA GLY A 823 -16.92 -22.87 6.63
C GLY A 823 -16.49 -21.44 6.32
N ILE A 824 -17.23 -20.80 5.43
CA ILE A 824 -16.95 -19.44 4.94
C ILE A 824 -18.23 -18.61 4.91
N ARG A 825 -18.05 -17.29 4.86
CA ARG A 825 -19.14 -16.31 4.83
C ARG A 825 -19.12 -15.33 3.62
N PRO A 826 -19.09 -15.82 2.37
CA PRO A 826 -18.88 -14.99 1.18
C PRO A 826 -19.96 -13.92 1.02
N ALA A 827 -19.52 -12.68 0.82
CA ALA A 827 -20.36 -11.51 0.63
C ALA A 827 -20.38 -11.09 -0.84
N PRO A 828 -21.56 -10.93 -1.48
CA PRO A 828 -21.65 -10.49 -2.87
C PRO A 828 -20.86 -9.19 -3.12
N GLY A 829 -20.06 -9.16 -4.18
CA GLY A 829 -19.10 -8.09 -4.49
C GLY A 829 -17.64 -8.44 -4.17
N TYR A 830 -17.41 -9.43 -3.31
CA TYR A 830 -16.06 -9.97 -3.11
C TYR A 830 -15.64 -10.88 -4.27
N PRO A 831 -14.33 -11.11 -4.48
CA PRO A 831 -13.84 -11.88 -5.63
C PRO A 831 -14.41 -13.29 -5.82
N ALA A 832 -14.92 -13.93 -4.76
CA ALA A 832 -15.53 -15.26 -4.82
C ALA A 832 -16.98 -15.26 -5.36
N CYS A 833 -17.69 -14.14 -5.22
CA CYS A 833 -19.05 -13.93 -5.70
C CYS A 833 -19.21 -12.46 -6.13
N PRO A 834 -18.58 -12.06 -7.24
CA PRO A 834 -18.41 -10.64 -7.56
C PRO A 834 -19.70 -9.91 -7.98
N ASP A 835 -20.78 -10.63 -8.29
CA ASP A 835 -22.03 -9.99 -8.70
C ASP A 835 -22.77 -9.37 -7.51
N HIS A 836 -22.86 -8.04 -7.51
CA HIS A 836 -23.59 -7.27 -6.50
C HIS A 836 -25.11 -7.52 -6.53
N THR A 837 -25.68 -7.95 -7.65
CA THR A 837 -27.12 -8.16 -7.84
C THR A 837 -27.67 -9.42 -7.15
N GLU A 838 -26.80 -10.19 -6.48
CA GLU A 838 -27.24 -11.25 -5.57
C GLU A 838 -27.67 -10.70 -4.19
N LYS A 839 -27.32 -9.45 -3.83
CA LYS A 839 -27.79 -8.83 -2.57
C LYS A 839 -29.31 -8.66 -2.51
N PRO A 840 -30.01 -8.18 -3.56
CA PRO A 840 -31.47 -8.14 -3.56
C PRO A 840 -32.15 -9.49 -3.29
N VAL A 841 -31.57 -10.60 -3.78
CA VAL A 841 -32.05 -11.96 -3.50
C VAL A 841 -31.90 -12.27 -2.02
N LEU A 842 -30.71 -12.05 -1.46
CA LEU A 842 -30.43 -12.23 -0.04
C LEU A 842 -31.34 -11.37 0.85
N PHE A 843 -31.56 -10.11 0.49
CA PHE A 843 -32.39 -9.16 1.24
C PHE A 843 -33.86 -9.60 1.26
N ARG A 844 -34.39 -10.10 0.14
CA ARG A 844 -35.74 -10.65 0.07
C ARG A 844 -35.88 -11.90 0.93
N LEU A 845 -34.93 -12.82 0.86
CA LEU A 845 -34.93 -14.07 1.64
C LEU A 845 -34.90 -13.82 3.15
N LEU A 846 -34.11 -12.84 3.58
CA LEU A 846 -33.95 -12.49 4.99
C LEU A 846 -35.03 -11.52 5.52
N ASP A 847 -35.84 -10.93 4.64
CA ASP A 847 -36.61 -9.71 4.94
C ASP A 847 -35.71 -8.64 5.62
N ALA A 848 -34.51 -8.46 5.06
CA ALA A 848 -33.41 -7.77 5.73
C ALA A 848 -33.75 -6.32 6.06
N THR A 849 -34.47 -5.62 5.17
CA THR A 849 -34.84 -4.22 5.38
C THR A 849 -35.81 -4.06 6.54
N ALA A 850 -36.85 -4.89 6.64
CA ALA A 850 -37.76 -4.83 7.78
C ALA A 850 -37.06 -5.24 9.08
N ALA A 851 -36.21 -6.26 9.03
CA ALA A 851 -35.52 -6.81 10.20
C ALA A 851 -34.45 -5.85 10.78
N THR A 852 -33.67 -5.19 9.91
CA THR A 852 -32.47 -4.45 10.31
C THR A 852 -32.55 -2.95 10.04
N GLY A 853 -33.45 -2.50 9.16
CA GLY A 853 -33.48 -1.14 8.63
C GLY A 853 -32.45 -0.86 7.52
N VAL A 854 -31.62 -1.85 7.15
CA VAL A 854 -30.67 -1.70 6.04
C VAL A 854 -31.42 -1.75 4.71
N SER A 855 -31.13 -0.82 3.81
CA SER A 855 -31.66 -0.81 2.44
C SER A 855 -30.53 -0.85 1.40
N LEU A 856 -30.89 -1.19 0.16
CA LEU A 856 -29.97 -1.25 -0.97
C LEU A 856 -30.18 -0.04 -1.88
N THR A 857 -29.09 0.58 -2.31
CA THR A 857 -29.10 1.57 -3.40
C THR A 857 -29.33 0.89 -4.75
N GLU A 858 -29.53 1.68 -5.80
CA GLU A 858 -29.61 1.19 -7.19
C GLU A 858 -28.34 0.45 -7.66
N SER A 859 -27.18 0.74 -7.05
CA SER A 859 -25.91 0.04 -7.27
C SER A 859 -25.68 -1.12 -6.29
N CYS A 860 -26.69 -1.50 -5.52
CA CYS A 860 -26.63 -2.52 -4.46
C CYS A 860 -25.58 -2.22 -3.37
N ALA A 861 -25.30 -0.94 -3.10
CA ALA A 861 -24.60 -0.54 -1.87
C ALA A 861 -25.58 -0.60 -0.69
N MET A 862 -25.11 -0.90 0.51
CA MET A 862 -25.96 -0.98 1.72
C MET A 862 -25.97 0.35 2.46
N THR A 863 -27.13 0.77 2.95
CA THR A 863 -27.30 1.94 3.82
C THR A 863 -28.10 1.54 5.07
N PRO A 864 -27.61 1.80 6.30
CA PRO A 864 -26.38 2.53 6.69
C PRO A 864 -25.08 1.89 6.16
N ALA A 865 -24.02 2.69 6.01
CA ALA A 865 -22.78 2.26 5.34
C ALA A 865 -22.06 1.16 6.13
N SER A 866 -22.04 1.27 7.47
CA SER A 866 -21.47 0.28 8.37
C SER A 866 -22.40 -0.95 8.50
N SER A 867 -22.51 -1.70 7.42
CA SER A 867 -23.34 -2.91 7.27
C SER A 867 -22.62 -3.99 6.48
N VAL A 868 -22.88 -5.26 6.81
CA VAL A 868 -22.32 -6.42 6.11
C VAL A 868 -23.44 -7.41 5.82
N SER A 869 -23.47 -7.96 4.60
CA SER A 869 -24.40 -9.02 4.22
C SER A 869 -23.68 -10.08 3.40
N GLY A 870 -24.01 -11.34 3.63
CA GLY A 870 -23.43 -12.44 2.89
C GLY A 870 -24.12 -13.76 3.16
N TRP A 871 -23.49 -14.82 2.69
CA TRP A 871 -23.98 -16.19 2.81
C TRP A 871 -23.16 -16.99 3.81
N TYR A 872 -23.64 -18.15 4.25
CA TYR A 872 -22.89 -19.13 5.05
C TYR A 872 -22.80 -20.45 4.30
N PHE A 873 -21.58 -20.94 4.11
CA PHE A 873 -21.29 -22.27 3.57
C PHE A 873 -20.63 -23.13 4.63
N ASN A 874 -21.24 -24.29 4.91
CA ASN A 874 -20.85 -25.16 6.00
C ASN A 874 -19.84 -26.26 5.60
N HIS A 875 -19.54 -26.41 4.32
CA HIS A 875 -18.68 -27.49 3.83
C HIS A 875 -17.25 -27.38 4.40
N PRO A 876 -16.63 -28.48 4.87
CA PRO A 876 -15.33 -28.44 5.55
C PRO A 876 -14.17 -27.94 4.67
N SER A 877 -14.27 -28.12 3.35
CA SER A 877 -13.28 -27.64 2.39
C SER A 877 -13.65 -26.31 1.72
N ALA A 878 -14.73 -25.65 2.16
CA ALA A 878 -15.11 -24.35 1.61
C ALA A 878 -14.02 -23.32 1.90
N LYS A 879 -13.66 -22.53 0.88
CA LYS A 879 -12.60 -21.52 0.95
C LYS A 879 -12.90 -20.36 0.02
N TYR A 880 -12.36 -19.19 0.33
CA TYR A 880 -12.40 -18.06 -0.59
C TYR A 880 -11.46 -18.27 -1.77
N PHE A 881 -11.90 -17.85 -2.95
CA PHE A 881 -11.11 -17.84 -4.18
C PHE A 881 -11.55 -16.65 -5.04
N GLY A 882 -10.70 -16.16 -5.94
CA GLY A 882 -11.12 -15.20 -6.96
C GLY A 882 -11.68 -15.92 -8.18
N VAL A 883 -12.89 -15.58 -8.62
CA VAL A 883 -13.48 -16.12 -9.87
C VAL A 883 -12.60 -15.80 -11.08
N GLY A 884 -11.93 -14.65 -11.08
CA GLY A 884 -11.04 -14.23 -12.15
C GLY A 884 -11.80 -13.72 -13.37
N LYS A 885 -11.17 -13.79 -14.54
CA LYS A 885 -11.76 -13.31 -15.80
C LYS A 885 -12.79 -14.27 -16.37
N LEU A 886 -13.83 -13.71 -16.99
CA LEU A 886 -15.02 -14.40 -17.51
C LEU A 886 -15.07 -14.28 -19.03
N ALA A 887 -15.26 -15.42 -19.71
CA ALA A 887 -15.51 -15.46 -21.14
C ALA A 887 -16.99 -15.27 -21.45
N ARG A 888 -17.29 -14.92 -22.72
CA ARG A 888 -18.63 -14.54 -23.17
C ARG A 888 -19.66 -15.66 -23.01
N ASP A 889 -19.25 -16.91 -23.16
CA ASP A 889 -20.11 -18.08 -23.00
C ASP A 889 -20.67 -18.20 -21.57
N GLN A 890 -19.84 -17.98 -20.55
CA GLN A 890 -20.28 -17.95 -19.16
C GLN A 890 -21.19 -16.77 -18.86
N VAL A 891 -20.88 -15.58 -19.36
CA VAL A 891 -21.72 -14.40 -19.10
C VAL A 891 -23.08 -14.54 -19.78
N ALA A 892 -23.14 -15.12 -20.98
CA ALA A 892 -24.40 -15.42 -21.66
C ALA A 892 -25.23 -16.50 -20.93
N ASP A 893 -24.58 -17.55 -20.44
CA ASP A 893 -25.22 -18.59 -19.61
C ASP A 893 -25.73 -18.00 -18.29
N TYR A 894 -24.93 -17.16 -17.62
CA TYR A 894 -25.30 -16.45 -16.40
C TYR A 894 -26.48 -15.52 -16.60
N ALA A 895 -26.46 -14.70 -17.67
CA ALA A 895 -27.54 -13.79 -18.01
C ALA A 895 -28.87 -14.54 -18.22
N LYS A 896 -28.80 -15.70 -18.91
CA LYS A 896 -29.95 -16.59 -19.09
C LYS A 896 -30.46 -17.15 -17.75
N ARG A 897 -29.57 -17.63 -16.88
CA ARG A 897 -29.93 -18.15 -15.54
C ARG A 897 -30.62 -17.10 -14.67
N LYS A 898 -30.13 -15.85 -14.72
CA LYS A 898 -30.67 -14.68 -14.00
C LYS A 898 -31.94 -14.10 -14.63
N ALA A 899 -32.34 -14.59 -15.80
CA ALA A 899 -33.37 -13.97 -16.64
C ALA A 899 -33.13 -12.47 -16.88
N MET A 900 -31.87 -12.08 -17.05
CA MET A 900 -31.47 -10.70 -17.32
C MET A 900 -30.91 -10.56 -18.75
N PRO A 901 -31.06 -9.38 -19.39
CA PRO A 901 -30.41 -9.11 -20.66
C PRO A 901 -28.88 -9.27 -20.56
N LEU A 902 -28.24 -9.81 -21.62
CA LEU A 902 -26.79 -9.99 -21.67
C LEU A 902 -26.03 -8.68 -21.38
N ALA A 903 -26.46 -7.57 -22.01
CA ALA A 903 -25.85 -6.25 -21.80
C ALA A 903 -25.92 -5.79 -20.32
N GLU A 904 -26.97 -6.19 -19.59
CA GLU A 904 -27.09 -5.87 -18.18
C GLU A 904 -26.11 -6.71 -17.35
N ALA A 905 -25.96 -8.01 -17.65
CA ALA A 905 -24.97 -8.87 -17.01
C ALA A 905 -23.53 -8.40 -17.30
N GLU A 906 -23.26 -8.00 -18.54
CA GLU A 906 -21.97 -7.43 -18.97
C GLU A 906 -21.64 -6.14 -18.19
N ARG A 907 -22.64 -5.30 -17.90
CA ARG A 907 -22.46 -4.11 -17.06
C ARG A 907 -22.05 -4.48 -15.63
N TRP A 908 -22.84 -5.31 -14.95
CA TRP A 908 -22.55 -5.69 -13.55
C TRP A 908 -21.25 -6.47 -13.38
N LEU A 909 -20.87 -7.28 -14.39
CA LEU A 909 -19.65 -8.08 -14.39
C LEU A 909 -18.49 -7.41 -15.13
N GLY A 910 -18.62 -6.14 -15.53
CA GLY A 910 -17.66 -5.40 -16.37
C GLY A 910 -16.19 -5.55 -15.95
N PRO A 911 -15.84 -5.38 -14.66
CA PRO A 911 -14.46 -5.56 -14.18
C PRO A 911 -13.89 -6.97 -14.39
N TYR A 912 -14.76 -7.98 -14.53
CA TYR A 912 -14.41 -9.39 -14.64
C TYR A 912 -14.46 -9.90 -16.08
N LEU A 913 -14.90 -9.12 -17.06
CA LEU A 913 -14.92 -9.58 -18.46
C LEU A 913 -13.51 -9.72 -19.06
N ASP A 914 -13.32 -10.76 -19.87
CA ASP A 914 -12.13 -10.97 -20.70
C ASP A 914 -12.29 -10.46 -22.14
N TYR A 915 -13.53 -10.17 -22.54
CA TYR A 915 -13.93 -9.65 -23.84
C TYR A 915 -14.49 -8.22 -23.68
N ASP A 916 -14.55 -7.47 -24.79
CA ASP A 916 -15.13 -6.12 -24.77
C ASP A 916 -16.61 -6.27 -25.14
N PRO A 917 -17.54 -5.86 -24.27
CA PRO A 917 -18.96 -5.85 -24.60
C PRO A 917 -19.19 -4.83 -25.73
N ALA A 918 -19.99 -5.22 -26.72
CA ALA A 918 -20.19 -4.47 -27.96
C ALA A 918 -21.21 -3.34 -27.81
#